data_AF-A0A2V8FG40-F1
#
_entry.id   AF-A0A2V8FG40-F1
#
_cell.length_a   1.000
_cell.length_b   1.000
_cell.length_c   1.000
_cell.angle_alpha   90.00
_cell.angle_beta   90.00
_cell.angle_gamma   90.00
#
_symmetry.space_group_name_H-M   'P 1'
#
loop_
_entity.id
_entity.type
_entity.pdbx_description
1 polymer ?
#
loop_
_entity_poly.entity_id
_entity_poly.type
_entity_poly.pdbx_seq_one_letter_code
_entity_poly.pdbx_strand_id
1 'polypeptide(L)'
;MHMAAQNCEMTGKLGSESTKFAVLLLALVCLGGAVWPSAQQGVVAGVGQDVTSVRITSPLGRTGLVTKVRIVAQIHVQTGSSISAVSFFVDGMLVGMVETGPPYAVDWVDDNPFERRELVVQAADASGQVFKDTIVLPPFEVNDKTEVTSILLETSVYDKSGKFVSNLKPELFGVTENGSPQKIDLVARETIPTNLLLLVDNSQSMGRRMDFVRAAAERLARSLRENDRAIVAPFNAHVGTITGPTDDPATIAQAIAAMQAKGGTAMFDAMIEGMRLLNGLEGRRAVVLITDGYDENSAAGVDDVLRAAEQAGATVYTVAIGGVAGVSLKGQTILKKITEVTGGRSYIPPREAELAPLADAIATDTHSRYLITYTPVNQKKDGTWRGIAIDVPEGLKVRTRSGYFAPAAPPIRPTIEFTIMDSARNYLDVTSEDLDVIEDGIKQSVDTFQEAVDPVSIVMALDSSGSMKKAADLVRATAKEFVVAIRPEDSLALVTFADEPKFAHTLAKNREWSLEAIEKYKADGRTALYDAMWNSLKHLQGVQGRRAIVLLSDGKDEDNPGMAPGSQHTFEEVLELTRTVGAIAKVSGGQVFYATNEMQLSNQFHQVVEGLRRRYVLSYVSTNSNHNGAWRKVEIKPRANGRVVSTRGGYFAPEN
;
A
#
# COMPACT_ATOMS: atom_id res chain seq x y z
N MET A 1 3.87 34.93 -1.18
CA MET A 1 2.80 35.06 -2.21
C MET A 1 2.89 36.38 -3.01
N HIS A 2 4.08 36.92 -3.34
CA HIS A 2 4.18 38.22 -4.04
C HIS A 2 5.35 38.35 -5.04
N MET A 3 5.94 37.23 -5.47
CA MET A 3 7.13 37.22 -6.36
C MET A 3 6.95 36.30 -7.58
N ALA A 4 5.73 35.81 -7.84
CA ALA A 4 5.42 34.88 -8.92
C ALA A 4 4.70 35.53 -10.12
N ALA A 5 4.20 36.76 -9.97
CA ALA A 5 3.37 37.44 -10.98
C ALA A 5 4.17 38.20 -12.06
N GLN A 6 5.43 38.58 -11.79
CA GLN A 6 6.18 39.51 -12.65
C GLN A 6 6.77 38.88 -13.93
N ASN A 7 6.74 37.56 -14.09
CA ASN A 7 7.36 36.87 -15.25
C ASN A 7 6.36 36.50 -16.37
N CYS A 8 5.17 37.11 -16.41
CA CYS A 8 4.25 37.00 -17.55
C CYS A 8 4.32 38.22 -18.50
N GLU A 9 4.72 39.40 -18.01
CA GLU A 9 4.87 40.61 -18.83
C GLU A 9 6.22 40.68 -19.57
N MET A 10 6.44 39.77 -20.52
CA MET A 10 7.49 39.90 -21.53
C MET A 10 6.88 40.38 -22.86
N THR A 11 6.57 41.68 -22.92
CA THR A 11 5.96 42.37 -24.07
C THR A 11 6.94 42.57 -25.23
N GLY A 12 7.44 41.46 -25.79
CA GLY A 12 8.20 41.45 -27.02
C GLY A 12 7.34 41.93 -28.20
N LYS A 13 7.64 43.12 -28.73
CA LYS A 13 7.06 43.64 -29.99
C LYS A 13 7.45 42.73 -31.16
N LEU A 14 6.63 41.72 -31.41
CA LEU A 14 6.67 40.91 -32.62
C LEU A 14 5.92 41.65 -33.74
N GLY A 15 6.57 41.78 -34.90
CA GLY A 15 5.94 42.35 -36.08
C GLY A 15 4.80 41.48 -36.60
N SER A 16 3.95 42.09 -37.44
CA SER A 16 2.96 41.36 -38.24
C SER A 16 3.62 40.30 -39.13
N GLU A 17 2.80 39.32 -39.56
CA GLU A 17 3.18 38.23 -40.48
C GLU A 17 3.93 37.03 -39.85
N SER A 18 3.32 36.40 -38.84
CA SER A 18 3.26 34.93 -38.75
C SER A 18 2.19 34.49 -37.73
N THR A 19 1.21 33.70 -38.17
CA THR A 19 0.32 32.98 -37.25
C THR A 19 1.12 31.88 -36.56
N LYS A 20 1.09 31.84 -35.23
CA LYS A 20 1.76 30.81 -34.41
C LYS A 20 0.68 29.98 -33.73
N PHE A 21 0.80 28.66 -33.79
CA PHE A 21 -0.14 27.75 -33.15
C PHE A 21 0.41 27.28 -31.80
N ALA A 22 -0.48 27.05 -30.85
CA ALA A 22 -0.16 26.51 -29.53
C ALA A 22 -0.91 25.19 -29.31
N VAL A 23 -0.16 24.17 -28.88
CA VAL A 23 -0.72 22.88 -28.45
C VAL A 23 -0.43 22.74 -26.96
N LEU A 24 -1.48 22.69 -26.14
CA LEU A 24 -1.40 22.57 -24.69
C LEU A 24 -1.85 21.17 -24.25
N LEU A 25 -0.99 20.48 -23.50
CA LEU A 25 -1.27 19.16 -22.94
C LEU A 25 -1.37 19.23 -21.42
N LEU A 26 -2.52 18.85 -20.85
CA LEU A 26 -2.69 18.56 -19.41
C LEU A 26 -2.94 17.06 -19.21
N ALA A 27 -2.34 16.45 -18.18
CA ALA A 27 -2.56 15.05 -17.78
C ALA A 27 -3.02 14.93 -16.31
N LEU A 28 -3.84 13.92 -16.01
CA LEU A 28 -4.63 13.74 -14.77
C LEU A 28 -4.93 12.23 -14.56
N VAL A 29 -5.11 11.69 -13.34
CA VAL A 29 -5.29 10.21 -13.14
C VAL A 29 -6.10 9.82 -11.88
N CYS A 30 -7.03 8.86 -11.97
CA CYS A 30 -7.61 8.00 -10.88
C CYS A 30 -8.05 6.63 -11.47
N LEU A 31 -8.19 5.51 -10.75
CA LEU A 31 -8.18 4.12 -11.32
C LEU A 31 -9.55 3.41 -11.59
N GLY A 32 -9.64 2.54 -12.62
CA GLY A 32 -10.76 1.58 -12.88
C GLY A 32 -10.94 1.11 -14.35
N GLY A 33 -11.53 -0.08 -14.63
CA GLY A 33 -11.73 -0.57 -16.03
C GLY A 33 -12.44 -1.93 -16.27
N ALA A 34 -12.58 -2.35 -17.56
CA ALA A 34 -12.91 -3.70 -18.13
C ALA A 34 -12.79 -3.67 -19.70
N VAL A 35 -12.16 -4.62 -20.44
CA VAL A 35 -12.65 -5.87 -21.14
C VAL A 35 -14.04 -5.74 -21.84
N TRP A 36 -14.40 -6.20 -23.06
CA TRP A 36 -14.04 -7.30 -24.04
C TRP A 36 -14.28 -6.83 -25.54
N PRO A 37 -14.44 -7.67 -26.61
CA PRO A 37 -13.63 -8.76 -27.24
C PRO A 37 -13.23 -8.45 -28.74
N SER A 38 -12.90 -9.47 -29.59
CA SER A 38 -12.19 -9.33 -30.89
C SER A 38 -12.60 -10.28 -32.05
N ALA A 39 -12.07 -10.03 -33.27
CA ALA A 39 -11.95 -10.93 -34.45
C ALA A 39 -10.82 -10.41 -35.41
N GLN A 40 -9.75 -11.15 -35.72
CA GLN A 40 -9.52 -12.02 -36.93
C GLN A 40 -9.60 -11.29 -38.30
N GLN A 41 -8.73 -11.43 -39.32
CA GLN A 41 -7.49 -12.21 -39.67
C GLN A 41 -6.75 -11.46 -40.84
N GLY A 42 -5.57 -11.78 -41.40
CA GLY A 42 -4.52 -12.81 -41.18
C GLY A 42 -3.64 -13.03 -42.46
N VAL A 43 -2.42 -13.63 -42.34
CA VAL A 43 -1.45 -14.10 -43.40
C VAL A 43 -0.84 -13.01 -44.34
N VAL A 44 0.40 -13.03 -44.90
CA VAL A 44 1.45 -14.04 -45.19
C VAL A 44 2.89 -13.52 -44.85
N ALA A 45 3.91 -14.39 -44.76
CA ALA A 45 5.20 -14.18 -44.06
C ALA A 45 6.50 -14.04 -44.92
N GLY A 46 7.61 -13.68 -44.23
CA GLY A 46 9.02 -13.66 -44.69
C GLY A 46 10.00 -13.52 -43.49
N VAL A 47 11.29 -13.89 -43.63
CA VAL A 47 12.29 -14.10 -42.53
C VAL A 47 13.70 -13.65 -42.99
N GLY A 48 14.69 -13.22 -42.19
CA GLY A 48 14.87 -13.01 -40.72
C GLY A 48 15.83 -11.81 -40.48
N GLN A 49 16.60 -11.61 -39.39
CA GLN A 49 17.09 -12.44 -38.28
C GLN A 49 17.29 -11.60 -36.97
N ASP A 50 16.74 -12.07 -35.86
CA ASP A 50 17.39 -12.14 -34.51
C ASP A 50 17.37 -11.03 -33.43
N VAL A 51 17.03 -11.46 -32.20
CA VAL A 51 16.77 -10.69 -30.95
C VAL A 51 18.06 -10.51 -30.13
N THR A 52 18.16 -9.47 -29.29
CA THR A 52 19.32 -9.26 -28.40
C THR A 52 19.00 -9.24 -26.90
N SER A 53 17.83 -8.76 -26.46
CA SER A 53 17.41 -8.90 -25.06
C SER A 53 15.91 -8.76 -24.86
N VAL A 54 15.37 -9.47 -23.86
CA VAL A 54 14.02 -9.29 -23.31
C VAL A 54 14.16 -8.63 -21.94
N ARG A 55 13.26 -7.71 -21.60
CA ARG A 55 13.16 -7.12 -20.26
C ARG A 55 11.73 -6.81 -19.88
N ILE A 56 11.29 -7.22 -18.68
CA ILE A 56 9.99 -6.85 -18.11
C ILE A 56 10.10 -5.42 -17.56
N THR A 57 9.13 -4.57 -17.88
CA THR A 57 9.08 -3.15 -17.46
C THR A 57 7.77 -2.77 -16.74
N SER A 58 6.79 -3.68 -16.71
CA SER A 58 5.63 -3.61 -15.83
C SER A 58 5.11 -5.01 -15.52
N PRO A 59 4.59 -5.28 -14.31
CA PRO A 59 4.94 -4.56 -13.06
C PRO A 59 6.41 -4.83 -12.68
N LEU A 60 6.98 -4.08 -11.72
CA LEU A 60 8.16 -4.54 -10.94
C LEU A 60 7.87 -4.58 -9.43
N GLY A 61 6.59 -4.62 -9.06
CA GLY A 61 6.08 -4.64 -7.68
C GLY A 61 4.55 -4.50 -7.69
N ARG A 62 3.89 -4.67 -6.54
CA ARG A 62 2.42 -4.57 -6.44
C ARG A 62 1.98 -3.20 -5.92
N THR A 63 1.28 -2.42 -6.75
CA THR A 63 0.72 -1.11 -6.36
C THR A 63 -0.76 -1.21 -5.99
N GLY A 64 -1.03 -1.61 -4.75
CA GLY A 64 -2.40 -1.74 -4.20
C GLY A 64 -3.10 -3.05 -4.53
N LEU A 65 -4.38 -3.16 -4.11
CA LEU A 65 -5.27 -4.34 -4.29
C LEU A 65 -5.73 -4.59 -5.74
N VAL A 66 -4.95 -4.19 -6.75
CA VAL A 66 -5.36 -4.27 -8.14
C VAL A 66 -5.22 -5.71 -8.65
N THR A 67 -6.34 -6.44 -8.70
CA THR A 67 -6.38 -7.84 -9.16
C THR A 67 -6.08 -8.00 -10.65
N LYS A 68 -6.05 -6.93 -11.45
CA LYS A 68 -5.69 -7.00 -12.88
C LYS A 68 -4.32 -6.39 -13.12
N VAL A 69 -3.35 -7.23 -13.49
CA VAL A 69 -1.94 -6.88 -13.68
C VAL A 69 -1.61 -6.91 -15.16
N ARG A 70 -1.24 -5.76 -15.74
CA ARG A 70 -0.76 -5.69 -17.13
C ARG A 70 0.76 -5.87 -17.17
N ILE A 71 1.18 -7.06 -17.55
CA ILE A 71 2.58 -7.44 -17.72
C ILE A 71 3.05 -6.86 -19.06
N VAL A 72 4.16 -6.12 -19.07
CA VAL A 72 4.74 -5.50 -20.27
C VAL A 72 6.22 -5.79 -20.33
N ALA A 73 6.70 -6.13 -21.53
CA ALA A 73 8.10 -6.32 -21.82
C ALA A 73 8.57 -5.43 -22.97
N GLN A 74 9.75 -4.86 -22.79
CA GLN A 74 10.56 -4.29 -23.86
C GLN A 74 11.45 -5.39 -24.43
N ILE A 75 11.63 -5.39 -25.75
CA ILE A 75 12.52 -6.34 -26.42
C ILE A 75 13.40 -5.56 -27.37
N HIS A 76 14.71 -5.69 -27.17
CA HIS A 76 15.70 -5.14 -28.06
C HIS A 76 16.03 -6.19 -29.13
N VAL A 77 16.00 -5.74 -30.37
CA VAL A 77 16.15 -6.53 -31.59
C VAL A 77 17.17 -5.80 -32.46
N GLN A 78 17.96 -6.51 -33.29
CA GLN A 78 18.88 -5.80 -34.20
C GLN A 78 18.14 -5.16 -35.38
N THR A 79 18.84 -4.26 -36.07
CA THR A 79 18.27 -3.52 -37.21
C THR A 79 18.12 -4.45 -38.41
N GLY A 80 16.87 -4.78 -38.77
CA GLY A 80 16.54 -5.75 -39.84
C GLY A 80 15.99 -7.08 -39.32
N SER A 81 15.85 -7.22 -38.00
CA SER A 81 15.46 -8.45 -37.32
C SER A 81 13.95 -8.57 -37.10
N SER A 82 13.45 -9.80 -36.90
CA SER A 82 12.06 -10.08 -36.51
C SER A 82 11.96 -11.05 -35.34
N ILE A 83 10.90 -10.91 -34.55
CA ILE A 83 10.53 -11.82 -33.45
C ILE A 83 9.45 -12.76 -33.97
N SER A 84 9.46 -14.02 -33.54
CA SER A 84 8.40 -14.98 -33.88
C SER A 84 7.15 -14.81 -33.01
N ALA A 85 7.31 -14.85 -31.70
CA ALA A 85 6.29 -14.52 -30.70
C ALA A 85 6.92 -14.18 -29.34
N VAL A 86 6.17 -13.46 -28.52
CA VAL A 86 6.52 -13.14 -27.13
C VAL A 86 5.53 -13.83 -26.19
N SER A 87 6.01 -14.75 -25.37
CA SER A 87 5.21 -15.57 -24.46
C SER A 87 5.34 -15.08 -23.02
N PHE A 88 4.19 -14.87 -22.38
CA PHE A 88 4.09 -14.36 -21.01
C PHE A 88 3.58 -15.49 -20.10
N PHE A 89 4.30 -15.74 -19.00
CA PHE A 89 3.98 -16.80 -18.05
C PHE A 89 3.89 -16.25 -16.63
N VAL A 90 3.02 -16.86 -15.81
CA VAL A 90 2.92 -16.62 -14.36
C VAL A 90 2.92 -17.96 -13.64
N ASP A 91 3.83 -18.11 -12.67
CA ASP A 91 4.07 -19.36 -11.93
C ASP A 91 4.26 -20.58 -12.88
N GLY A 92 4.84 -20.34 -14.05
CA GLY A 92 5.05 -21.32 -15.12
C GLY A 92 3.86 -21.54 -16.08
N MET A 93 2.67 -21.02 -15.77
CA MET A 93 1.49 -21.11 -16.63
C MET A 93 1.49 -19.99 -17.69
N LEU A 94 1.26 -20.33 -18.96
CA LEU A 94 1.16 -19.36 -20.05
C LEU A 94 -0.12 -18.51 -19.87
N VAL A 95 0.04 -17.19 -19.67
CA VAL A 95 -1.09 -16.25 -19.55
C VAL A 95 -1.40 -15.53 -20.87
N GLY A 96 -0.47 -15.52 -21.83
CA GLY A 96 -0.73 -15.00 -23.17
C GLY A 96 0.49 -15.05 -24.09
N MET A 97 0.24 -14.86 -25.38
CA MET A 97 1.27 -14.65 -26.41
C MET A 97 0.97 -13.36 -27.18
N VAL A 98 2.02 -12.65 -27.58
CA VAL A 98 1.94 -11.40 -28.35
C VAL A 98 2.88 -11.51 -29.56
N GLU A 99 2.31 -11.48 -30.75
CA GLU A 99 3.04 -11.57 -32.03
C GLU A 99 3.49 -10.18 -32.53
N THR A 100 2.79 -9.11 -32.13
CA THR A 100 3.00 -7.74 -32.62
C THR A 100 3.21 -6.73 -31.48
N GLY A 101 4.19 -5.85 -31.64
CA GLY A 101 4.54 -4.81 -30.68
C GLY A 101 5.63 -3.88 -31.23
N PRO A 102 6.18 -2.95 -30.42
CA PRO A 102 5.87 -2.71 -29.02
C PRO A 102 4.56 -1.91 -28.81
N PRO A 103 3.99 -1.88 -27.59
CA PRO A 103 4.43 -2.61 -26.40
C PRO A 103 4.01 -4.09 -26.47
N TYR A 104 4.92 -5.01 -26.13
CA TYR A 104 4.55 -6.41 -25.94
C TYR A 104 3.93 -6.54 -24.55
N ALA A 105 2.62 -6.78 -24.49
CA ALA A 105 1.85 -6.67 -23.25
C ALA A 105 0.73 -7.72 -23.14
N VAL A 106 0.59 -8.32 -21.95
CA VAL A 106 -0.51 -9.23 -21.61
C VAL A 106 -1.20 -8.76 -20.34
N ASP A 107 -2.52 -8.72 -20.38
CA ASP A 107 -3.38 -8.55 -19.21
C ASP A 107 -3.55 -9.90 -18.49
N TRP A 108 -3.08 -9.99 -17.26
CA TRP A 108 -3.29 -11.14 -16.37
C TRP A 108 -4.15 -10.71 -15.16
N VAL A 109 -4.76 -11.68 -14.46
CA VAL A 109 -5.54 -11.46 -13.23
C VAL A 109 -4.84 -12.17 -12.08
N ASP A 110 -4.28 -11.38 -11.15
CA ASP A 110 -3.74 -11.84 -9.88
C ASP A 110 -4.90 -12.19 -8.95
N ASP A 111 -5.24 -13.47 -8.96
CA ASP A 111 -6.32 -14.10 -8.22
C ASP A 111 -6.06 -14.17 -6.71
N ASN A 112 -4.78 -14.28 -6.33
CA ASN A 112 -4.32 -14.19 -4.95
C ASN A 112 -3.09 -13.26 -4.83
N PRO A 113 -3.29 -11.92 -4.76
CA PRO A 113 -2.20 -10.97 -4.60
C PRO A 113 -1.41 -11.12 -3.29
N PHE A 114 -1.92 -11.91 -2.33
CA PHE A 114 -1.26 -12.23 -1.06
C PHE A 114 -0.21 -13.36 -1.20
N GLU A 115 -0.07 -14.00 -2.36
CA GLU A 115 0.98 -14.98 -2.65
C GLU A 115 2.18 -14.38 -3.39
N ARG A 116 3.35 -15.03 -3.28
CA ARG A 116 4.49 -14.77 -4.18
C ARG A 116 4.11 -15.21 -5.60
N ARG A 117 4.25 -14.33 -6.58
CA ARG A 117 4.03 -14.64 -8.01
C ARG A 117 5.30 -14.46 -8.81
N GLU A 118 5.62 -15.39 -9.71
CA GLU A 118 6.79 -15.35 -10.59
C GLU A 118 6.34 -15.05 -12.02
N LEU A 119 6.75 -13.90 -12.56
CA LEU A 119 6.43 -13.50 -13.93
C LEU A 119 7.65 -13.77 -14.82
N VAL A 120 7.46 -14.55 -15.87
CA VAL A 120 8.50 -14.86 -16.87
C VAL A 120 8.01 -14.38 -18.23
N VAL A 121 8.83 -13.62 -18.95
CA VAL A 121 8.57 -13.28 -20.35
C VAL A 121 9.68 -13.86 -21.21
N GLN A 122 9.29 -14.53 -22.29
CA GLN A 122 10.18 -15.20 -23.22
C GLN A 122 9.93 -14.69 -24.64
N ALA A 123 10.97 -14.47 -25.43
CA ALA A 123 10.85 -14.17 -26.85
C ALA A 123 11.78 -15.10 -27.63
N ALA A 124 11.25 -15.69 -28.71
CA ALA A 124 12.02 -16.53 -29.61
C ALA A 124 12.33 -15.79 -30.90
N ASP A 125 13.58 -15.86 -31.34
CA ASP A 125 14.01 -15.28 -32.61
C ASP A 125 13.74 -16.18 -33.83
N ALA A 126 14.29 -15.81 -34.98
CA ALA A 126 14.11 -16.54 -36.23
C ALA A 126 14.97 -17.82 -36.31
N SER A 127 16.01 -17.94 -35.47
CA SER A 127 16.80 -19.17 -35.31
C SER A 127 16.16 -20.17 -34.33
N GLY A 128 15.23 -19.70 -33.49
CA GLY A 128 14.64 -20.45 -32.39
C GLY A 128 15.38 -20.30 -31.06
N GLN A 129 16.33 -19.36 -30.96
CA GLN A 129 16.95 -19.03 -29.68
C GLN A 129 15.96 -18.26 -28.80
N VAL A 130 15.77 -18.74 -27.57
CA VAL A 130 14.86 -18.14 -26.59
C VAL A 130 15.61 -17.23 -25.64
N PHE A 131 15.26 -15.95 -25.67
CA PHE A 131 15.66 -14.95 -24.68
C PHE A 131 14.56 -14.85 -23.63
N LYS A 132 14.93 -14.68 -22.35
CA LYS A 132 13.95 -14.52 -21.27
C LYS A 132 14.38 -13.52 -20.22
N ASP A 133 13.39 -12.92 -19.57
CA ASP A 133 13.54 -12.20 -18.31
C ASP A 133 12.58 -12.80 -17.26
N THR A 134 12.85 -12.58 -15.98
CA THR A 134 12.10 -13.19 -14.86
C THR A 134 12.12 -12.29 -13.65
N ILE A 135 10.94 -11.95 -13.14
CA ILE A 135 10.77 -11.14 -11.93
C ILE A 135 9.85 -11.84 -10.92
N VAL A 136 9.96 -11.43 -9.66
CA VAL A 136 9.20 -12.00 -8.54
C VAL A 136 8.42 -10.88 -7.86
N LEU A 137 7.10 -11.01 -7.82
CA LEU A 137 6.23 -10.15 -7.02
C LEU A 137 6.15 -10.70 -5.60
N PRO A 138 6.58 -9.96 -4.57
CA PRO A 138 6.39 -10.37 -3.18
C PRO A 138 4.91 -10.25 -2.77
N PRO A 139 4.42 -11.07 -1.82
CA PRO A 139 3.09 -10.96 -1.22
C PRO A 139 2.63 -9.53 -0.95
N PHE A 140 1.40 -9.20 -1.32
CA PHE A 140 0.82 -7.89 -1.03
C PHE A 140 0.37 -7.78 0.43
N GLU A 141 0.93 -6.82 1.17
CA GLU A 141 0.56 -6.55 2.56
C GLU A 141 -0.55 -5.48 2.68
N VAL A 142 -1.77 -5.90 3.03
CA VAL A 142 -2.85 -4.97 3.43
C VAL A 142 -2.61 -4.48 4.85
N ASN A 143 -2.03 -3.29 4.98
CA ASN A 143 -1.95 -2.56 6.24
C ASN A 143 -3.03 -1.47 6.38
N ASP A 144 -3.66 -1.05 5.27
CA ASP A 144 -4.76 -0.09 5.29
C ASP A 144 -6.11 -0.77 5.56
N LYS A 145 -6.48 -0.79 6.84
CA LYS A 145 -7.88 -0.89 7.26
C LYS A 145 -8.26 0.33 8.09
N THR A 146 -9.40 0.93 7.77
CA THR A 146 -10.11 1.90 8.61
C THR A 146 -10.88 1.20 9.73
N GLU A 147 -10.18 0.40 10.54
CA GLU A 147 -10.75 -0.16 11.77
C GLU A 147 -10.96 0.95 12.79
N VAL A 148 -12.22 1.11 13.23
CA VAL A 148 -12.53 1.78 14.50
C VAL A 148 -11.85 0.96 15.59
N THR A 149 -10.97 1.59 16.36
CA THR A 149 -10.17 0.86 17.36
C THR A 149 -11.07 0.52 18.53
N SER A 150 -11.68 -0.67 18.55
CA SER A 150 -12.39 -1.20 19.72
C SER A 150 -11.43 -1.97 20.60
N ILE A 151 -11.49 -1.76 21.91
CA ILE A 151 -10.57 -2.32 22.88
C ILE A 151 -11.26 -3.41 23.69
N LEU A 152 -10.80 -4.66 23.49
CA LEU A 152 -11.16 -5.80 24.30
C LEU A 152 -10.30 -5.86 25.56
N LEU A 153 -10.95 -5.97 26.72
CA LEU A 153 -10.34 -6.12 28.04
C LEU A 153 -10.80 -7.43 28.69
N GLU A 154 -9.92 -8.43 28.68
CA GLU A 154 -10.12 -9.62 29.51
C GLU A 154 -10.01 -9.27 30.99
N THR A 155 -11.05 -9.56 31.78
CA THR A 155 -11.18 -9.03 33.14
C THR A 155 -11.59 -10.11 34.13
N SER A 156 -10.75 -10.36 35.14
CA SER A 156 -11.02 -11.30 36.24
C SER A 156 -11.43 -10.54 37.50
N VAL A 157 -12.56 -10.92 38.13
CA VAL A 157 -13.07 -10.30 39.37
C VAL A 157 -13.11 -11.32 40.49
N TYR A 158 -12.61 -10.95 41.67
CA TYR A 158 -12.49 -11.80 42.85
C TYR A 158 -13.09 -11.16 44.09
N ASP A 159 -13.60 -11.99 45.01
CA ASP A 159 -14.02 -11.54 46.35
C ASP A 159 -12.86 -11.48 47.36
N LYS A 160 -13.17 -11.12 48.61
CA LYS A 160 -12.19 -11.05 49.71
C LYS A 160 -11.53 -12.40 50.06
N SER A 161 -12.13 -13.53 49.67
CA SER A 161 -11.56 -14.88 49.83
C SER A 161 -10.69 -15.32 48.65
N GLY A 162 -10.66 -14.55 47.56
CA GLY A 162 -9.94 -14.89 46.33
C GLY A 162 -10.74 -15.77 45.37
N LYS A 163 -12.04 -15.97 45.61
CA LYS A 163 -12.93 -16.73 44.71
C LYS A 163 -13.41 -15.84 43.57
N PHE A 164 -13.46 -16.38 42.35
CA PHE A 164 -13.96 -15.67 41.17
C PHE A 164 -15.46 -15.37 41.28
N VAL A 165 -15.84 -14.11 41.02
CA VAL A 165 -17.22 -13.62 41.04
C VAL A 165 -17.77 -13.61 39.62
N SER A 166 -18.69 -14.53 39.32
CA SER A 166 -19.10 -14.90 37.95
C SER A 166 -20.48 -14.38 37.52
N ASN A 167 -21.08 -13.51 38.32
CA ASN A 167 -22.44 -12.99 38.21
C ASN A 167 -22.54 -11.48 38.51
N LEU A 168 -21.45 -10.72 38.33
CA LEU A 168 -21.48 -9.26 38.43
C LEU A 168 -22.20 -8.66 37.21
N LYS A 169 -23.07 -7.67 37.42
CA LYS A 169 -23.83 -7.03 36.34
C LYS A 169 -22.95 -6.08 35.51
N PRO A 170 -23.20 -5.92 34.19
CA PRO A 170 -22.54 -4.93 33.34
C PRO A 170 -22.49 -3.51 33.94
N GLU A 171 -23.60 -3.04 34.53
CA GLU A 171 -23.73 -1.70 35.12
C GLU A 171 -22.83 -1.44 36.33
N LEU A 172 -22.16 -2.46 36.86
CA LEU A 172 -21.27 -2.37 38.03
C LEU A 172 -19.79 -2.31 37.64
N PHE A 173 -19.47 -2.28 36.35
CA PHE A 173 -18.12 -2.05 35.84
C PHE A 173 -17.95 -0.59 35.39
N GLY A 174 -16.87 0.05 35.84
CA GLY A 174 -16.35 1.27 35.21
C GLY A 174 -15.10 0.96 34.38
N VAL A 175 -14.85 1.70 33.31
CA VAL A 175 -13.58 1.70 32.56
C VAL A 175 -13.03 3.12 32.56
N THR A 176 -11.74 3.28 32.84
CA THR A 176 -11.03 4.54 32.57
C THR A 176 -9.79 4.29 31.70
N GLU A 177 -9.56 5.17 30.73
CA GLU A 177 -8.33 5.24 29.92
C GLU A 177 -7.56 6.51 30.32
N ASN A 178 -6.33 6.36 30.81
CA ASN A 178 -5.54 7.46 31.37
C ASN A 178 -6.33 8.31 32.40
N GLY A 179 -7.18 7.66 33.20
CA GLY A 179 -8.06 8.31 34.19
C GLY A 179 -9.32 8.97 33.61
N SER A 180 -9.51 8.99 32.28
CA SER A 180 -10.72 9.50 31.63
C SER A 180 -11.78 8.40 31.51
N PRO A 181 -13.01 8.57 32.03
CA PRO A 181 -14.08 7.57 31.91
C PRO A 181 -14.40 7.21 30.47
N GLN A 182 -14.55 5.92 30.19
CA GLN A 182 -14.91 5.37 28.89
C GLN A 182 -16.30 4.75 28.94
N LYS A 183 -17.04 4.84 27.83
CA LYS A 183 -18.33 4.16 27.69
C LYS A 183 -18.08 2.70 27.31
N ILE A 184 -18.51 1.77 28.16
CA ILE A 184 -18.53 0.34 27.85
C ILE A 184 -19.56 0.07 26.74
N ASP A 185 -19.17 -0.71 25.74
CA ASP A 185 -20.03 -1.13 24.63
C ASP A 185 -20.61 -2.53 24.86
N LEU A 186 -19.86 -3.45 25.49
CA LEU A 186 -20.33 -4.76 25.92
C LEU A 186 -19.62 -5.23 27.20
N VAL A 187 -20.36 -5.91 28.07
CA VAL A 187 -19.80 -6.85 29.06
C VAL A 187 -20.40 -8.23 28.81
N ALA A 188 -19.58 -9.15 28.32
CA ALA A 188 -19.94 -10.56 28.18
C ALA A 188 -19.20 -11.41 29.22
N ARG A 189 -19.74 -12.59 29.52
CA ARG A 189 -19.03 -13.66 30.24
C ARG A 189 -18.89 -14.83 29.30
N GLU A 190 -17.67 -15.27 29.04
CA GLU A 190 -17.40 -16.31 28.05
C GLU A 190 -16.37 -17.32 28.54
N THR A 191 -16.63 -18.59 28.26
CA THR A 191 -15.74 -19.73 28.55
C THR A 191 -15.15 -20.25 27.25
N ILE A 192 -14.35 -19.40 26.61
CA ILE A 192 -13.66 -19.70 25.36
C ILE A 192 -12.58 -20.76 25.60
N PRO A 193 -12.41 -21.76 24.70
CA PRO A 193 -11.25 -22.64 24.69
C PRO A 193 -9.91 -21.87 24.69
N THR A 194 -8.92 -22.40 25.38
CA THR A 194 -7.61 -21.77 25.60
C THR A 194 -6.50 -22.51 24.87
N ASN A 195 -5.74 -21.77 24.07
CA ASN A 195 -4.45 -22.19 23.53
C ASN A 195 -3.36 -21.78 24.55
N LEU A 196 -2.76 -22.77 25.20
CA LEU A 196 -1.79 -22.61 26.29
C LEU A 196 -0.37 -22.90 25.79
N LEU A 197 0.44 -21.85 25.62
CA LEU A 197 1.88 -22.00 25.41
C LEU A 197 2.57 -22.27 26.75
N LEU A 198 2.98 -23.52 26.97
CA LEU A 198 3.87 -23.93 28.06
C LEU A 198 5.32 -23.67 27.59
N LEU A 199 5.83 -22.49 27.93
CA LEU A 199 7.19 -22.04 27.59
C LEU A 199 8.13 -22.39 28.75
N VAL A 200 9.00 -23.40 28.56
CA VAL A 200 9.69 -24.07 29.68
C VAL A 200 11.20 -23.97 29.56
N ASP A 201 11.82 -23.33 30.55
CA ASP A 201 13.26 -23.12 30.64
C ASP A 201 14.00 -24.44 30.88
N ASN A 202 14.85 -24.82 29.92
CA ASN A 202 15.77 -25.94 30.01
C ASN A 202 17.24 -25.53 29.84
N SER A 203 17.57 -24.31 30.26
CA SER A 203 18.95 -23.87 30.45
C SER A 203 19.71 -24.73 31.48
N GLN A 204 21.03 -24.55 31.55
CA GLN A 204 21.91 -25.34 32.43
C GLN A 204 21.70 -25.03 33.93
N SER A 205 21.25 -23.83 34.31
CA SER A 205 20.93 -23.49 35.71
C SER A 205 19.77 -24.34 36.25
N MET A 206 18.80 -24.64 35.38
CA MET A 206 17.62 -25.45 35.68
C MET A 206 17.92 -26.93 35.92
N GLY A 207 19.16 -27.40 35.71
CA GLY A 207 19.53 -28.82 35.85
C GLY A 207 19.21 -29.45 37.22
N ARG A 208 19.40 -28.72 38.33
CA ARG A 208 19.03 -29.19 39.68
C ARG A 208 17.54 -29.03 40.01
N ARG A 209 16.76 -28.48 39.08
CA ARG A 209 15.33 -28.15 39.22
C ARG A 209 14.47 -28.89 38.18
N MET A 210 15.07 -29.62 37.24
CA MET A 210 14.38 -30.13 36.05
C MET A 210 13.21 -31.08 36.39
N ASP A 211 13.31 -31.87 37.45
CA ASP A 211 12.20 -32.75 37.86
C ASP A 211 11.02 -31.96 38.46
N PHE A 212 11.31 -30.89 39.22
CA PHE A 212 10.30 -29.90 39.66
C PHE A 212 9.66 -29.19 38.46
N VAL A 213 10.46 -28.79 37.47
CA VAL A 213 10.02 -28.13 36.23
C VAL A 213 9.04 -29.04 35.47
N ARG A 214 9.42 -30.31 35.25
CA ARG A 214 8.55 -31.32 34.62
C ARG A 214 7.27 -31.52 35.41
N ALA A 215 7.36 -31.72 36.72
CA ALA A 215 6.19 -31.90 37.59
C ALA A 215 5.22 -30.70 37.53
N ALA A 216 5.74 -29.47 37.48
CA ALA A 216 4.96 -28.25 37.30
C ALA A 216 4.27 -28.20 35.93
N ALA A 217 5.03 -28.43 34.84
CA ALA A 217 4.51 -28.42 33.47
C ALA A 217 3.44 -29.51 33.25
N GLU A 218 3.67 -30.74 33.73
CA GLU A 218 2.67 -31.81 33.65
C GLU A 218 1.43 -31.52 34.49
N ARG A 219 1.57 -30.89 35.67
CA ARG A 219 0.42 -30.54 36.52
C ARG A 219 -0.43 -29.44 35.87
N LEU A 220 0.19 -28.50 35.16
CA LEU A 220 -0.50 -27.51 34.33
C LEU A 220 -1.19 -28.17 33.12
N ALA A 221 -0.50 -29.05 32.39
CA ALA A 221 -1.09 -29.82 31.29
C ALA A 221 -2.32 -30.64 31.74
N ARG A 222 -2.27 -31.26 32.92
CA ARG A 222 -3.39 -32.00 33.52
C ARG A 222 -4.54 -31.13 34.07
N SER A 223 -4.43 -29.80 33.95
CA SER A 223 -5.49 -28.84 34.34
C SER A 223 -6.24 -28.22 33.16
N LEU A 224 -5.85 -28.57 31.93
CA LEU A 224 -6.59 -28.24 30.69
C LEU A 224 -7.98 -28.88 30.70
N ARG A 225 -8.95 -28.22 30.07
CA ARG A 225 -10.32 -28.72 29.88
C ARG A 225 -10.50 -29.34 28.50
N GLU A 226 -11.64 -30.00 28.34
CA GLU A 226 -12.18 -30.40 27.04
C GLU A 226 -12.20 -29.20 26.07
N ASN A 227 -11.57 -29.36 24.91
CA ASN A 227 -11.30 -28.36 23.86
C ASN A 227 -10.14 -27.35 24.10
N ASP A 228 -9.51 -27.30 25.29
CA ASP A 228 -8.26 -26.54 25.44
C ASP A 228 -7.11 -27.27 24.74
N ARG A 229 -6.10 -26.51 24.26
CA ARG A 229 -4.92 -27.07 23.58
C ARG A 229 -3.64 -26.52 24.18
N ALA A 230 -2.60 -27.34 24.28
CA ALA A 230 -1.27 -26.91 24.68
C ALA A 230 -0.28 -26.91 23.52
N ILE A 231 0.67 -25.98 23.60
CA ILE A 231 1.92 -25.95 22.85
C ILE A 231 3.04 -26.08 23.87
N VAL A 232 3.81 -27.17 23.85
CA VAL A 232 4.99 -27.32 24.70
C VAL A 232 6.20 -26.78 23.94
N ALA A 233 6.81 -25.71 24.45
CA ALA A 233 7.98 -25.06 23.88
C ALA A 233 9.10 -25.02 24.94
N PRO A 234 9.99 -26.01 24.98
CA PRO A 234 11.21 -25.92 25.79
C PRO A 234 12.15 -24.86 25.19
N PHE A 235 12.86 -24.07 26.01
CA PHE A 235 13.82 -23.07 25.52
C PHE A 235 15.08 -22.96 26.39
N ASN A 236 16.17 -22.54 25.77
CA ASN A 236 17.42 -22.16 26.44
C ASN A 236 17.99 -20.89 25.78
N ALA A 237 19.11 -20.97 25.05
CA ALA A 237 19.61 -19.90 24.19
C ALA A 237 18.84 -19.78 22.85
N HIS A 238 17.95 -20.74 22.57
CA HIS A 238 16.96 -20.71 21.48
C HIS A 238 15.73 -21.54 21.89
N VAL A 239 14.63 -21.47 21.14
CA VAL A 239 13.51 -22.41 21.33
C VAL A 239 13.88 -23.80 20.78
N GLY A 240 13.53 -24.85 21.51
CA GLY A 240 13.82 -26.25 21.19
C GLY A 240 12.70 -26.94 20.41
N THR A 241 12.54 -28.24 20.61
CA THR A 241 11.48 -29.04 19.95
C THR A 241 10.10 -28.63 20.44
N ILE A 242 9.38 -27.88 19.61
CA ILE A 242 8.00 -27.42 19.82
C ILE A 242 6.99 -28.53 19.48
N THR A 243 5.92 -28.70 20.26
CA THR A 243 4.73 -29.47 19.83
C THR A 243 3.79 -28.59 19.01
N GLY A 244 3.06 -29.17 18.05
CA GLY A 244 1.87 -28.50 17.52
C GLY A 244 0.82 -28.27 18.63
N PRO A 245 -0.18 -27.38 18.42
CA PRO A 245 -1.29 -27.20 19.35
C PRO A 245 -2.08 -28.51 19.48
N THR A 246 -2.05 -29.12 20.67
CA THR A 246 -2.62 -30.46 20.90
C THR A 246 -3.37 -30.56 22.23
N ASP A 247 -4.40 -31.39 22.24
CA ASP A 247 -5.19 -31.79 23.40
C ASP A 247 -4.78 -33.18 23.95
N ASP A 248 -3.87 -33.91 23.29
CA ASP A 248 -3.42 -35.24 23.73
C ASP A 248 -2.47 -35.18 24.94
N PRO A 249 -2.86 -35.71 26.11
CA PRO A 249 -2.00 -35.74 27.28
C PRO A 249 -0.72 -36.57 27.10
N ALA A 250 -0.73 -37.57 26.21
CA ALA A 250 0.44 -38.41 25.97
C ALA A 250 1.54 -37.67 25.21
N THR A 251 1.19 -36.96 24.13
CA THR A 251 2.10 -36.07 23.38
C THR A 251 2.67 -34.97 24.29
N ILE A 252 1.83 -34.32 25.10
CA ILE A 252 2.26 -33.27 26.03
C ILE A 252 3.23 -33.84 27.08
N ALA A 253 2.92 -34.98 27.69
CA ALA A 253 3.78 -35.63 28.68
C ALA A 253 5.13 -36.09 28.08
N GLN A 254 5.13 -36.62 26.85
CA GLN A 254 6.36 -37.02 26.15
C GLN A 254 7.26 -35.81 25.86
N ALA A 255 6.70 -34.68 25.41
CA ALA A 255 7.46 -33.46 25.17
C ALA A 255 8.10 -32.89 26.46
N ILE A 256 7.39 -32.98 27.59
CA ILE A 256 7.91 -32.57 28.91
C ILE A 256 8.99 -33.54 29.42
N ALA A 257 8.79 -34.85 29.29
CA ALA A 257 9.78 -35.86 29.68
C ALA A 257 11.08 -35.75 28.89
N ALA A 258 11.00 -35.40 27.60
CA ALA A 258 12.16 -35.23 26.71
C ALA A 258 13.05 -34.01 27.03
N MET A 259 12.62 -33.08 27.89
CA MET A 259 13.40 -31.89 28.25
C MET A 259 14.70 -32.25 28.97
N GLN A 260 15.81 -31.62 28.59
CA GLN A 260 17.13 -31.81 29.19
C GLN A 260 17.82 -30.46 29.41
N ALA A 261 18.38 -30.24 30.60
CA ALA A 261 19.01 -28.98 30.99
C ALA A 261 20.38 -28.78 30.30
N LYS A 262 20.50 -27.77 29.44
CA LYS A 262 21.72 -27.45 28.68
C LYS A 262 21.71 -26.01 28.15
N GLY A 263 22.89 -25.40 27.99
CA GLY A 263 23.03 -24.06 27.40
C GLY A 263 22.65 -22.91 28.34
N GLY A 264 22.76 -21.68 27.84
CA GLY A 264 22.36 -20.46 28.55
C GLY A 264 20.89 -20.08 28.36
N THR A 265 20.51 -18.83 28.67
CA THR A 265 19.08 -18.41 28.68
C THR A 265 18.81 -17.13 27.86
N ALA A 266 17.95 -17.26 26.84
CA ALA A 266 17.41 -16.20 25.99
C ALA A 266 15.87 -16.15 26.12
N MET A 267 15.40 -15.71 27.29
CA MET A 267 14.00 -15.72 27.71
C MET A 267 13.11 -14.76 26.92
N PHE A 268 13.59 -13.56 26.60
CA PHE A 268 12.79 -12.57 25.85
C PHE A 268 12.61 -12.98 24.40
N ASP A 269 13.68 -13.46 23.75
CA ASP A 269 13.62 -13.95 22.37
C ASP A 269 12.72 -15.19 22.27
N ALA A 270 12.85 -16.15 23.19
CA ALA A 270 11.99 -17.33 23.26
C ALA A 270 10.52 -17.00 23.54
N MET A 271 10.23 -15.96 24.34
CA MET A 271 8.87 -15.45 24.52
C MET A 271 8.29 -14.88 23.21
N ILE A 272 9.06 -14.06 22.48
CA ILE A 272 8.61 -13.45 21.23
C ILE A 272 8.40 -14.51 20.14
N GLU A 273 9.33 -15.47 20.01
CA GLU A 273 9.20 -16.59 19.08
C GLU A 273 8.01 -17.49 19.45
N GLY A 274 7.89 -17.89 20.71
CA GLY A 274 6.79 -18.72 21.19
C GLY A 274 5.42 -18.08 21.00
N MET A 275 5.28 -16.77 21.23
CA MET A 275 4.00 -16.06 21.03
C MET A 275 3.57 -15.99 19.56
N ARG A 276 4.49 -16.09 18.59
CA ARG A 276 4.12 -16.22 17.16
C ARG A 276 3.37 -17.52 16.87
N LEU A 277 3.60 -18.57 17.65
CA LEU A 277 2.88 -19.86 17.52
C LEU A 277 1.39 -19.76 17.92
N LEU A 278 1.00 -18.67 18.61
CA LEU A 278 -0.38 -18.38 18.98
C LEU A 278 -1.12 -17.53 17.92
N ASN A 279 -0.42 -16.98 16.93
CA ASN A 279 -1.02 -16.18 15.87
C ASN A 279 -1.91 -17.05 14.98
N GLY A 280 -3.08 -16.51 14.59
CA GLY A 280 -4.07 -17.22 13.78
C GLY A 280 -4.87 -18.29 14.53
N LEU A 281 -4.47 -18.72 15.74
CA LEU A 281 -5.27 -19.65 16.54
C LEU A 281 -6.53 -18.96 17.06
N GLU A 282 -7.69 -19.56 16.80
CA GLU A 282 -8.96 -19.13 17.39
C GLU A 282 -9.02 -19.46 18.89
N GLY A 283 -9.77 -18.66 19.64
CA GLY A 283 -9.94 -18.81 21.08
C GLY A 283 -8.98 -17.96 21.92
N ARG A 284 -8.99 -18.19 23.25
CA ARG A 284 -8.11 -17.49 24.19
C ARG A 284 -6.65 -17.94 23.96
N ARG A 285 -5.72 -17.03 24.22
CA ARG A 285 -4.27 -17.25 24.09
C ARG A 285 -3.59 -16.94 25.41
N ALA A 286 -2.86 -17.91 25.96
CA ALA A 286 -2.19 -17.79 27.25
C ALA A 286 -0.77 -18.35 27.15
N VAL A 287 0.19 -17.65 27.77
CA VAL A 287 1.57 -18.13 27.94
C VAL A 287 1.80 -18.43 29.41
N VAL A 288 2.31 -19.61 29.74
CA VAL A 288 2.86 -19.91 31.07
C VAL A 288 4.35 -20.14 30.90
N LEU A 289 5.14 -19.12 31.27
CA LEU A 289 6.60 -19.17 31.29
C LEU A 289 7.08 -19.78 32.62
N ILE A 290 7.83 -20.87 32.55
CA ILE A 290 8.44 -21.56 33.69
C ILE A 290 9.97 -21.36 33.59
N THR A 291 10.59 -20.67 34.55
CA THR A 291 12.01 -20.23 34.49
C THR A 291 12.57 -19.92 35.90
N ASP A 292 13.89 -19.81 36.07
CA ASP A 292 14.49 -19.17 37.26
C ASP A 292 14.55 -17.63 37.16
N GLY A 293 14.15 -17.05 36.03
CA GLY A 293 13.99 -15.62 35.81
C GLY A 293 15.28 -14.86 35.51
N TYR A 294 16.34 -15.57 35.11
CA TYR A 294 17.59 -14.97 34.63
C TYR A 294 17.64 -14.96 33.10
N ASP A 295 17.93 -13.80 32.51
CA ASP A 295 18.13 -13.62 31.07
C ASP A 295 19.55 -13.08 30.83
N GLU A 296 20.25 -13.68 29.88
CA GLU A 296 21.66 -13.40 29.58
C GLU A 296 21.98 -13.31 28.08
N ASN A 297 21.19 -13.98 27.23
CA ASN A 297 21.50 -14.15 25.80
C ASN A 297 20.46 -13.53 24.84
N SER A 298 19.38 -12.91 25.33
CA SER A 298 18.36 -12.31 24.44
C SER A 298 18.87 -11.07 23.72
N ALA A 299 18.52 -10.91 22.44
CA ALA A 299 18.70 -9.67 21.69
C ALA A 299 17.56 -8.67 21.95
N ALA A 300 16.35 -9.14 22.24
CA ALA A 300 15.17 -8.32 22.48
C ALA A 300 15.09 -7.78 23.92
N GLY A 301 14.40 -6.64 24.09
CA GLY A 301 14.09 -6.06 25.40
C GLY A 301 12.73 -6.46 25.95
N VAL A 302 12.50 -6.12 27.22
CA VAL A 302 11.20 -6.35 27.90
C VAL A 302 10.04 -5.70 27.11
N ASP A 303 10.26 -4.53 26.51
CA ASP A 303 9.20 -3.81 25.80
C ASP A 303 8.90 -4.39 24.42
N ASP A 304 9.80 -5.19 23.85
CA ASP A 304 9.53 -6.02 22.66
C ASP A 304 8.63 -7.21 23.00
N VAL A 305 8.87 -7.85 24.15
CA VAL A 305 7.99 -8.90 24.68
C VAL A 305 6.59 -8.37 24.95
N LEU A 306 6.46 -7.14 25.48
CA LEU A 306 5.15 -6.51 25.69
C LEU A 306 4.42 -6.25 24.36
N ARG A 307 5.11 -5.74 23.33
CA ARG A 307 4.55 -5.58 21.98
C ARG A 307 4.13 -6.92 21.37
N ALA A 308 4.95 -7.96 21.50
CA ALA A 308 4.65 -9.28 20.97
C ALA A 308 3.46 -9.95 21.68
N ALA A 309 3.32 -9.76 23.00
CA ALA A 309 2.17 -10.24 23.76
C ALA A 309 0.87 -9.52 23.37
N GLU A 310 0.95 -8.22 23.12
CA GLU A 310 -0.18 -7.43 22.62
C GLU A 310 -0.60 -7.86 21.19
N GLN A 311 0.35 -7.99 20.26
CA GLN A 311 0.11 -8.46 18.90
C GLN A 311 -0.48 -9.88 18.87
N ALA A 312 0.01 -10.78 19.72
CA ALA A 312 -0.52 -12.13 19.87
C ALA A 312 -1.87 -12.17 20.61
N GLY A 313 -2.28 -11.09 21.30
CA GLY A 313 -3.45 -11.08 22.18
C GLY A 313 -3.33 -12.01 23.38
N ALA A 314 -2.10 -12.22 23.88
CA ALA A 314 -1.78 -13.29 24.83
C ALA A 314 -1.63 -12.79 26.28
N THR A 315 -2.33 -13.45 27.21
CA THR A 315 -2.11 -13.24 28.66
C THR A 315 -0.87 -14.01 29.12
N VAL A 316 0.13 -13.34 29.72
CA VAL A 316 1.35 -14.00 30.22
C VAL A 316 1.26 -14.27 31.72
N TYR A 317 1.50 -15.52 32.09
CA TYR A 317 1.72 -16.01 33.44
C TYR A 317 3.18 -16.43 33.61
N THR A 318 3.73 -16.30 34.81
CA THR A 318 5.11 -16.71 35.10
C THR A 318 5.18 -17.57 36.37
N VAL A 319 5.91 -18.67 36.30
CA VAL A 319 6.20 -19.58 37.42
C VAL A 319 7.70 -19.54 37.66
N ALA A 320 8.12 -18.71 38.61
CA ALA A 320 9.53 -18.45 38.88
C ALA A 320 10.09 -19.47 39.90
N ILE A 321 10.91 -20.41 39.43
CA ILE A 321 11.41 -21.54 40.22
C ILE A 321 12.76 -21.17 40.84
N GLY A 322 12.72 -20.77 42.10
CA GLY A 322 13.92 -20.50 42.88
C GLY A 322 13.67 -20.06 44.32
N GLY A 323 12.46 -19.61 44.62
CA GLY A 323 12.17 -18.91 45.88
C GLY A 323 12.85 -17.53 45.92
N VAL A 324 12.61 -16.79 47.00
CA VAL A 324 13.06 -15.39 47.17
C VAL A 324 14.58 -15.22 47.07
N ALA A 325 15.36 -16.28 47.37
CA ALA A 325 16.81 -16.28 47.30
C ALA A 325 17.40 -16.83 45.98
N GLY A 326 16.58 -17.46 45.11
CA GLY A 326 17.03 -18.07 43.86
C GLY A 326 16.74 -17.25 42.60
N VAL A 327 15.62 -16.51 42.59
CA VAL A 327 15.22 -15.66 41.46
C VAL A 327 15.75 -14.26 41.71
N SER A 328 16.57 -13.72 40.79
CA SER A 328 17.12 -12.35 40.91
C SER A 328 16.02 -11.30 41.12
N LEU A 329 16.22 -10.32 42.03
CA LEU A 329 15.28 -9.22 42.25
C LEU A 329 14.95 -8.44 40.97
N LYS A 330 15.93 -8.31 40.06
CA LYS A 330 15.75 -7.73 38.72
C LYS A 330 14.80 -8.61 37.88
N GLY A 331 15.01 -9.92 37.87
CA GLY A 331 14.16 -10.91 37.20
C GLY A 331 12.73 -10.90 37.73
N GLN A 332 12.55 -10.97 39.06
CA GLN A 332 11.22 -10.88 39.70
C GLN A 332 10.48 -9.60 39.28
N THR A 333 11.17 -8.46 39.24
CA THR A 333 10.59 -7.17 38.83
C THR A 333 10.15 -7.17 37.36
N ILE A 334 10.95 -7.77 36.47
CA ILE A 334 10.66 -7.88 35.04
C ILE A 334 9.49 -8.84 34.78
N LEU A 335 9.54 -10.06 35.33
CA LEU A 335 8.47 -11.05 35.21
C LEU A 335 7.15 -10.47 35.74
N LYS A 336 7.20 -9.75 36.88
CA LYS A 336 6.06 -9.01 37.41
C LYS A 336 5.51 -7.98 36.41
N LYS A 337 6.35 -7.06 35.89
CA LYS A 337 5.94 -6.05 34.88
C LYS A 337 5.23 -6.70 33.69
N ILE A 338 5.79 -7.78 33.14
CA ILE A 338 5.21 -8.53 32.02
C ILE A 338 3.82 -9.06 32.38
N THR A 339 3.67 -9.72 33.53
CA THR A 339 2.37 -10.28 33.94
C THR A 339 1.33 -9.21 34.31
N GLU A 340 1.73 -8.05 34.81
CA GLU A 340 0.82 -6.93 35.11
C GLU A 340 0.35 -6.23 33.83
N VAL A 341 1.23 -6.00 32.86
CA VAL A 341 0.87 -5.43 31.56
C VAL A 341 -0.07 -6.36 30.79
N THR A 342 0.18 -7.67 30.77
CA THR A 342 -0.64 -8.63 30.03
C THR A 342 -1.88 -9.14 30.79
N GLY A 343 -2.12 -8.67 32.02
CA GLY A 343 -3.29 -9.07 32.82
C GLY A 343 -3.25 -10.51 33.37
N GLY A 344 -2.07 -11.13 33.41
CA GLY A 344 -1.82 -12.46 33.97
C GLY A 344 -1.36 -12.42 35.43
N ARG A 345 -0.43 -13.29 35.81
CA ARG A 345 0.13 -13.32 37.18
C ARG A 345 1.50 -13.99 37.27
N SER A 346 2.37 -13.44 38.12
CA SER A 346 3.60 -14.11 38.56
C SER A 346 3.37 -14.90 39.84
N TYR A 347 3.95 -16.10 39.89
CA TYR A 347 3.89 -17.05 41.00
C TYR A 347 5.30 -17.53 41.33
N ILE A 348 5.63 -17.63 42.63
CA ILE A 348 6.95 -18.05 43.11
C ILE A 348 6.75 -19.20 44.11
N PRO A 349 6.45 -20.43 43.65
CA PRO A 349 6.19 -21.56 44.53
C PRO A 349 7.48 -21.96 45.28
N PRO A 350 7.51 -21.97 46.62
CA PRO A 350 8.69 -22.34 47.40
C PRO A 350 8.88 -23.86 47.53
N ARG A 351 7.86 -24.68 47.19
CA ARG A 351 7.85 -26.15 47.31
C ARG A 351 6.95 -26.80 46.25
N GLU A 352 7.20 -28.07 45.94
CA GLU A 352 6.41 -28.87 44.98
C GLU A 352 4.94 -29.04 45.40
N ALA A 353 4.67 -29.17 46.70
CA ALA A 353 3.31 -29.28 47.23
C ALA A 353 2.41 -28.08 46.88
N GLU A 354 3.01 -26.93 46.54
CA GLU A 354 2.30 -25.70 46.19
C GLU A 354 2.06 -25.58 44.66
N LEU A 355 2.56 -26.53 43.85
CA LEU A 355 2.32 -26.62 42.41
C LEU A 355 0.89 -27.08 42.04
N ALA A 356 0.27 -27.91 42.88
CA ALA A 356 -1.12 -28.35 42.69
C ALA A 356 -2.10 -27.17 42.75
N PRO A 357 -2.21 -26.40 43.85
CA PRO A 357 -3.10 -25.24 43.91
C PRO A 357 -2.68 -24.11 42.96
N LEU A 358 -1.40 -24.04 42.55
CA LEU A 358 -0.93 -23.13 41.51
C LEU A 358 -1.56 -23.43 40.14
N ALA A 359 -1.50 -24.69 39.69
CA ALA A 359 -2.08 -25.07 38.40
C ALA A 359 -3.60 -24.88 38.39
N ASP A 360 -4.27 -25.30 39.47
CA ASP A 360 -5.73 -25.16 39.63
C ASP A 360 -6.13 -23.66 39.61
N ALA A 361 -5.29 -22.77 40.14
CA ALA A 361 -5.49 -21.32 40.11
C ALA A 361 -5.18 -20.67 38.75
N ILE A 362 -4.16 -21.14 38.02
CA ILE A 362 -3.86 -20.70 36.65
C ILE A 362 -5.03 -21.09 35.73
N ALA A 363 -5.45 -22.35 35.75
CA ALA A 363 -6.63 -22.84 35.03
C ALA A 363 -7.88 -22.01 35.36
N THR A 364 -8.17 -21.77 36.64
CA THR A 364 -9.34 -20.98 37.04
C THR A 364 -9.36 -19.58 36.42
N ASP A 365 -8.20 -18.92 36.28
CA ASP A 365 -8.06 -17.59 35.69
C ASP A 365 -7.98 -17.59 34.16
N THR A 366 -7.42 -18.63 33.52
CA THR A 366 -7.48 -18.78 32.06
C THR A 366 -8.89 -19.10 31.57
N HIS A 367 -9.72 -19.81 32.34
CA HIS A 367 -11.04 -20.23 31.84
C HIS A 367 -12.23 -19.35 32.29
N SER A 368 -12.07 -18.41 33.23
CA SER A 368 -13.18 -17.63 33.79
C SER A 368 -12.88 -16.14 33.84
N ARG A 369 -13.35 -15.40 32.82
CA ARG A 369 -13.19 -13.94 32.71
C ARG A 369 -14.45 -13.27 32.18
N TYR A 370 -14.61 -11.99 32.46
CA TYR A 370 -15.47 -11.09 31.69
C TYR A 370 -14.71 -10.59 30.47
N LEU A 371 -15.41 -10.44 29.36
CA LEU A 371 -14.95 -9.70 28.19
C LEU A 371 -15.63 -8.35 28.22
N ILE A 372 -14.86 -7.29 28.49
CA ILE A 372 -15.36 -5.92 28.47
C ILE A 372 -14.83 -5.26 27.20
N THR A 373 -15.71 -4.79 26.32
CA THR A 373 -15.29 -3.97 25.16
C THR A 373 -15.68 -2.52 25.35
N TYR A 374 -14.83 -1.62 24.89
CA TYR A 374 -15.13 -0.19 24.80
C TYR A 374 -14.47 0.43 23.58
N THR A 375 -15.01 1.54 23.12
CA THR A 375 -14.42 2.35 22.04
C THR A 375 -13.77 3.60 22.66
N PRO A 376 -12.43 3.77 22.59
CA PRO A 376 -11.72 4.93 23.12
C PRO A 376 -12.25 6.27 22.62
N VAL A 377 -12.43 7.19 23.56
CA VAL A 377 -12.68 8.61 23.24
C VAL A 377 -11.49 9.23 22.50
N ASN A 378 -10.26 8.76 22.76
CA ASN A 378 -9.04 9.21 22.08
C ASN A 378 -8.60 8.24 20.96
N GLN A 379 -9.24 8.34 19.79
CA GLN A 379 -8.95 7.52 18.59
C GLN A 379 -7.60 7.84 17.88
N LYS A 380 -6.72 8.68 18.46
CA LYS A 380 -5.43 9.00 17.83
C LYS A 380 -4.55 7.77 17.64
N LYS A 381 -4.12 7.54 16.40
CA LYS A 381 -3.17 6.49 16.00
C LYS A 381 -1.71 6.95 16.20
N ASP A 382 -1.37 7.25 17.46
CA ASP A 382 -0.12 7.91 17.85
C ASP A 382 0.95 6.97 18.45
N GLY A 383 0.71 5.65 18.51
CA GLY A 383 1.67 4.70 19.10
C GLY A 383 1.86 4.83 20.61
N THR A 384 1.08 5.69 21.31
CA THR A 384 1.31 5.99 22.73
C THR A 384 0.70 4.95 23.66
N TRP A 385 1.31 4.77 24.83
CA TRP A 385 0.75 3.94 25.89
C TRP A 385 -0.51 4.57 26.49
N ARG A 386 -1.57 3.76 26.60
CA ARG A 386 -2.87 4.10 27.18
C ARG A 386 -3.10 3.21 28.39
N GLY A 387 -2.94 3.77 29.59
CA GLY A 387 -3.16 3.06 30.84
C GLY A 387 -4.64 2.79 31.10
N ILE A 388 -4.97 1.61 31.58
CA ILE A 388 -6.34 1.15 31.81
C ILE A 388 -6.56 0.79 33.27
N ALA A 389 -7.67 1.27 33.83
CA ALA A 389 -8.21 0.80 35.10
C ALA A 389 -9.69 0.40 34.95
N ILE A 390 -10.08 -0.61 35.71
CA ILE A 390 -11.47 -1.07 35.84
C ILE A 390 -11.92 -0.76 37.26
N ASP A 391 -13.10 -0.15 37.39
CA ASP A 391 -13.76 0.06 38.67
C ASP A 391 -14.79 -1.05 38.92
N VAL A 392 -14.85 -1.55 40.16
CA VAL A 392 -15.80 -2.57 40.64
C VAL A 392 -16.27 -2.22 42.06
N PRO A 393 -17.42 -2.76 42.53
CA PRO A 393 -17.94 -2.49 43.87
C PRO A 393 -16.97 -2.82 45.02
N GLU A 394 -17.10 -2.08 46.12
CA GLU A 394 -16.19 -2.17 47.27
C GLU A 394 -16.06 -3.61 47.81
N GLY A 395 -14.83 -4.02 48.10
CA GLY A 395 -14.53 -5.35 48.62
C GLY A 395 -14.35 -6.43 47.56
N LEU A 396 -14.61 -6.13 46.29
CA LEU A 396 -14.11 -6.93 45.17
C LEU A 396 -12.69 -6.48 44.79
N LYS A 397 -11.97 -7.36 44.11
CA LYS A 397 -10.67 -7.09 43.48
C LYS A 397 -10.76 -7.46 42.01
N VAL A 398 -10.47 -6.50 41.14
CA VAL A 398 -10.42 -6.70 39.70
C VAL A 398 -8.98 -6.79 39.20
N ARG A 399 -8.80 -7.51 38.09
CA ARG A 399 -7.57 -7.54 37.30
C ARG A 399 -7.92 -7.58 35.82
N THR A 400 -7.23 -6.77 35.04
CA THR A 400 -7.16 -6.82 33.59
C THR A 400 -5.75 -6.40 33.17
N ARG A 401 -5.49 -6.22 31.88
CA ARG A 401 -4.25 -5.60 31.38
C ARG A 401 -4.13 -4.14 31.86
N SER A 402 -2.96 -3.73 32.35
CA SER A 402 -2.77 -2.37 32.88
C SER A 402 -2.77 -1.26 31.82
N GLY A 403 -2.87 -1.62 30.55
CA GLY A 403 -2.99 -0.71 29.42
C GLY A 403 -2.78 -1.40 28.08
N TYR A 404 -2.57 -0.59 27.05
CA TYR A 404 -2.31 -1.01 25.67
C TYR A 404 -1.54 0.09 24.92
N PHE A 405 -0.90 -0.21 23.80
CA PHE A 405 -0.39 0.83 22.90
C PHE A 405 -1.44 1.19 21.84
N ALA A 406 -1.72 2.49 21.69
CA ALA A 406 -2.55 2.97 20.59
C ALA A 406 -1.93 2.54 19.24
N PRO A 407 -2.73 2.23 18.20
CA PRO A 407 -2.19 1.88 16.89
C PRO A 407 -1.23 2.96 16.37
N ALA A 408 -0.24 2.57 15.57
CA ALA A 408 0.54 3.54 14.80
C ALA A 408 -0.25 3.95 13.54
N ALA A 409 -0.10 5.19 13.09
CA ALA A 409 -0.57 5.60 11.78
C ALA A 409 0.19 4.83 10.67
N PRO A 410 -0.48 4.44 9.56
CA PRO A 410 0.14 3.63 8.51
C PRO A 410 1.30 4.37 7.82
N PRO A 411 2.30 3.65 7.25
CA PRO A 411 3.40 4.27 6.53
C PRO A 411 2.89 4.98 5.26
N ILE A 412 3.25 6.26 5.07
CA ILE A 412 2.82 7.06 3.93
C ILE A 412 3.56 6.56 2.67
N ARG A 413 2.82 5.92 1.73
CA ARG A 413 3.36 5.42 0.46
C ARG A 413 2.88 6.25 -0.74
N PRO A 414 3.56 7.33 -1.13
CA PRO A 414 3.19 8.11 -2.31
C PRO A 414 3.49 7.37 -3.61
N THR A 415 2.51 7.32 -4.51
CA THR A 415 2.71 6.97 -5.93
C THR A 415 2.97 8.25 -6.73
N ILE A 416 4.01 8.26 -7.56
CA ILE A 416 4.42 9.42 -8.38
C ILE A 416 4.53 8.99 -9.85
N GLU A 417 3.79 9.65 -10.73
CA GLU A 417 3.98 9.53 -12.18
C GLU A 417 5.01 10.54 -12.71
N PHE A 418 5.77 10.13 -13.73
CA PHE A 418 6.65 11.02 -14.49
C PHE A 418 6.85 10.58 -15.95
N THR A 419 7.36 11.49 -16.78
CA THR A 419 7.98 11.18 -18.08
C THR A 419 9.45 11.59 -18.05
N ILE A 420 10.31 10.93 -18.81
CA ILE A 420 11.71 11.35 -19.00
C ILE A 420 12.06 11.47 -20.48
N MET A 421 12.85 12.49 -20.82
CA MET A 421 13.32 12.79 -22.16
C MET A 421 14.85 12.98 -22.20
N ASP A 422 15.45 12.88 -23.39
CA ASP A 422 16.78 13.42 -23.68
C ASP A 422 16.75 14.91 -24.07
N SER A 423 17.91 15.46 -24.42
CA SER A 423 18.07 16.85 -24.89
C SER A 423 17.49 17.12 -26.28
N ALA A 424 17.16 16.08 -27.05
CA ALA A 424 16.48 16.15 -28.34
C ALA A 424 14.96 15.97 -28.23
N ARG A 425 14.42 15.78 -27.02
CA ARG A 425 13.01 15.49 -26.68
C ARG A 425 12.50 14.11 -27.13
N ASN A 426 13.39 13.14 -27.32
CA ASN A 426 12.99 11.74 -27.39
C ASN A 426 12.67 11.25 -25.99
N TYR A 427 11.57 10.51 -25.81
CA TYR A 427 11.32 9.81 -24.55
C TYR A 427 12.35 8.71 -24.34
N LEU A 428 12.81 8.54 -23.11
CA LEU A 428 13.85 7.57 -22.76
C LEU A 428 13.28 6.39 -21.97
N ASP A 429 13.72 5.20 -22.36
CA ASP A 429 13.52 3.98 -21.60
C ASP A 429 14.52 3.91 -20.44
N VAL A 430 14.01 3.82 -19.20
CA VAL A 430 14.81 3.94 -17.97
C VAL A 430 14.36 3.01 -16.85
N THR A 431 15.20 2.92 -15.83
CA THR A 431 15.02 2.09 -14.62
C THR A 431 14.92 2.94 -13.36
N SER A 432 14.62 2.31 -12.22
CA SER A 432 14.83 2.91 -10.89
C SER A 432 16.30 3.21 -10.58
N GLU A 433 17.26 2.50 -11.21
CA GLU A 433 18.71 2.71 -11.03
C GLU A 433 19.25 3.90 -11.82
N ASP A 434 18.53 4.37 -12.86
CA ASP A 434 18.85 5.61 -13.59
C ASP A 434 18.57 6.87 -12.77
N LEU A 435 17.88 6.75 -11.64
CA LEU A 435 17.17 7.84 -10.97
C LEU A 435 17.50 7.93 -9.47
N ASP A 436 17.40 9.14 -8.94
CA ASP A 436 17.37 9.44 -7.52
C ASP A 436 16.05 10.14 -7.19
N VAL A 437 15.22 9.52 -6.35
CA VAL A 437 13.97 10.09 -5.83
C VAL A 437 14.27 10.82 -4.52
N ILE A 438 13.81 12.06 -4.39
CA ILE A 438 14.10 12.93 -3.27
C ILE A 438 12.81 13.61 -2.79
N GLU A 439 12.41 13.37 -1.55
CA GLU A 439 11.28 14.03 -0.88
C GLU A 439 11.80 15.11 0.07
N ASP A 440 11.40 16.37 -0.15
CA ASP A 440 11.77 17.54 0.68
C ASP A 440 13.29 17.68 0.98
N GLY A 441 14.13 17.18 0.06
CA GLY A 441 15.59 17.17 0.16
C GLY A 441 16.21 15.84 0.64
N ILE A 442 15.39 14.91 1.15
CA ILE A 442 15.81 13.59 1.66
C ILE A 442 15.66 12.53 0.57
N LYS A 443 16.75 11.85 0.20
CA LYS A 443 16.72 10.74 -0.76
C LYS A 443 15.90 9.56 -0.23
N GLN A 444 14.98 9.05 -1.05
CA GLN A 444 14.06 7.96 -0.73
C GLN A 444 14.48 6.67 -1.45
N SER A 445 14.15 5.52 -0.86
CA SER A 445 14.31 4.20 -1.49
C SER A 445 13.06 3.85 -2.29
N VAL A 446 13.19 3.63 -3.59
CA VAL A 446 12.08 3.20 -4.46
C VAL A 446 11.63 1.80 -4.08
N ASP A 447 10.32 1.63 -3.86
CA ASP A 447 9.62 0.41 -3.46
C ASP A 447 9.06 -0.31 -4.70
N THR A 448 8.39 0.44 -5.59
CA THR A 448 7.98 -0.06 -6.92
C THR A 448 8.35 0.91 -8.04
N PHE A 449 8.58 0.37 -9.23
CA PHE A 449 8.88 1.14 -10.44
C PHE A 449 8.32 0.40 -11.67
N GLN A 450 7.56 1.04 -12.55
CA GLN A 450 7.01 0.40 -13.75
C GLN A 450 6.57 1.42 -14.80
N GLU A 451 6.37 0.97 -16.05
CA GLU A 451 5.64 1.76 -17.04
C GLU A 451 4.16 1.95 -16.64
N ALA A 452 3.58 3.10 -17.00
CA ALA A 452 2.18 3.44 -16.77
C ALA A 452 1.32 2.90 -17.92
N VAL A 453 0.85 1.67 -17.75
CA VAL A 453 0.28 0.84 -18.84
C VAL A 453 -1.25 0.85 -18.91
N ASP A 454 -1.90 1.58 -18.01
CA ASP A 454 -3.35 1.84 -18.00
C ASP A 454 -3.83 2.63 -19.24
N PRO A 455 -5.08 2.42 -19.71
CA PRO A 455 -5.66 3.27 -20.76
C PRO A 455 -5.81 4.73 -20.33
N VAL A 456 -5.82 5.65 -21.31
CA VAL A 456 -6.04 7.09 -21.11
C VAL A 456 -7.44 7.51 -21.58
N SER A 457 -8.13 8.29 -20.77
CA SER A 457 -9.36 9.02 -21.08
C SER A 457 -9.03 10.45 -21.52
N ILE A 458 -9.00 10.68 -22.82
CA ILE A 458 -8.53 11.90 -23.46
C ILE A 458 -9.73 12.76 -23.84
N VAL A 459 -9.68 14.07 -23.55
CA VAL A 459 -10.52 15.08 -24.21
C VAL A 459 -9.66 15.83 -25.20
N MET A 460 -9.94 15.68 -26.49
CA MET A 460 -9.37 16.56 -27.51
C MET A 460 -10.25 17.81 -27.62
N ALA A 461 -9.64 18.98 -27.42
CA ALA A 461 -10.27 20.28 -27.57
C ALA A 461 -9.72 20.99 -28.81
N LEU A 462 -10.56 21.16 -29.82
CA LEU A 462 -10.24 21.83 -31.07
C LEU A 462 -10.82 23.24 -31.09
N ASP A 463 -9.95 24.23 -31.13
CA ASP A 463 -10.33 25.61 -31.42
C ASP A 463 -10.90 25.69 -32.83
N SER A 464 -12.16 26.12 -32.92
CA SER A 464 -12.94 26.30 -34.13
C SER A 464 -13.34 27.76 -34.35
N SER A 465 -12.64 28.71 -33.72
CA SER A 465 -12.85 30.15 -33.88
C SER A 465 -12.54 30.65 -35.30
N GLY A 466 -12.95 31.89 -35.60
CA GLY A 466 -12.72 32.53 -36.89
C GLY A 466 -11.25 32.81 -37.24
N SER A 467 -10.34 32.91 -36.26
CA SER A 467 -8.90 33.08 -36.52
C SER A 467 -8.28 31.81 -37.09
N MET A 468 -8.78 30.65 -36.67
CA MET A 468 -8.34 29.32 -37.12
C MET A 468 -8.72 29.01 -38.59
N LYS A 469 -9.43 29.90 -39.30
CA LYS A 469 -9.80 29.72 -40.72
C LYS A 469 -8.63 29.44 -41.65
N LYS A 470 -7.44 30.01 -41.38
CA LYS A 470 -6.21 29.73 -42.15
C LYS A 470 -5.52 28.41 -41.76
N ALA A 471 -5.94 27.80 -40.66
CA ALA A 471 -5.35 26.60 -40.07
C ALA A 471 -6.25 25.37 -40.21
N ALA A 472 -7.50 25.52 -40.67
CA ALA A 472 -8.54 24.50 -40.59
C ALA A 472 -8.15 23.17 -41.26
N ASP A 473 -7.43 23.20 -42.38
CA ASP A 473 -6.97 21.97 -43.05
C ASP A 473 -5.88 21.25 -42.25
N LEU A 474 -4.93 22.01 -41.69
CA LEU A 474 -3.88 21.49 -40.81
C LEU A 474 -4.45 20.91 -39.51
N VAL A 475 -5.37 21.64 -38.86
CA VAL A 475 -6.09 21.14 -37.66
C VAL A 475 -6.80 19.84 -37.97
N ARG A 476 -7.49 19.74 -39.12
CA ARG A 476 -8.18 18.50 -39.53
C ARG A 476 -7.22 17.36 -39.85
N ALA A 477 -6.10 17.62 -40.52
CA ALA A 477 -5.09 16.61 -40.80
C ALA A 477 -4.49 16.04 -39.50
N THR A 478 -3.92 16.90 -38.66
CA THR A 478 -3.21 16.47 -37.44
C THR A 478 -4.16 15.92 -36.36
N ALA A 479 -5.41 16.38 -36.28
CA ALA A 479 -6.40 15.75 -35.40
C ALA A 479 -6.74 14.31 -35.85
N LYS A 480 -6.81 14.02 -37.16
CA LYS A 480 -6.98 12.64 -37.67
C LYS A 480 -5.76 11.78 -37.35
N GLU A 481 -4.54 12.30 -37.55
CA GLU A 481 -3.30 11.61 -37.17
C GLU A 481 -3.34 11.20 -35.69
N PHE A 482 -3.72 12.11 -34.79
CA PHE A 482 -3.88 11.80 -33.36
C PHE A 482 -4.93 10.72 -33.09
N VAL A 483 -6.12 10.82 -33.70
CA VAL A 483 -7.23 9.86 -33.53
C VAL A 483 -6.83 8.43 -33.95
N VAL A 484 -6.00 8.31 -35.00
CA VAL A 484 -5.44 7.04 -35.46
C VAL A 484 -4.28 6.56 -34.58
N ALA A 485 -3.51 7.47 -33.97
CA ALA A 485 -2.31 7.13 -33.20
C ALA A 485 -2.56 6.79 -31.71
N ILE A 486 -3.70 7.15 -31.11
CA ILE A 486 -4.06 6.70 -29.75
C ILE A 486 -4.43 5.21 -29.71
N ARG A 487 -4.13 4.51 -28.60
CA ARG A 487 -4.29 3.05 -28.53
C ARG A 487 -5.78 2.66 -28.57
N PRO A 488 -6.19 1.49 -29.09
CA PRO A 488 -7.60 1.10 -29.15
C PRO A 488 -8.31 1.05 -27.78
N GLU A 489 -7.57 0.80 -26.70
CA GLU A 489 -8.11 0.84 -25.34
C GLU A 489 -8.41 2.25 -24.80
N ASP A 490 -7.79 3.30 -25.36
CA ASP A 490 -7.93 4.69 -24.90
C ASP A 490 -9.33 5.23 -25.23
N SER A 491 -9.94 5.96 -24.30
CA SER A 491 -11.22 6.64 -24.53
C SER A 491 -10.96 8.06 -25.02
N LEU A 492 -11.64 8.50 -26.07
CA LEU A 492 -11.56 9.86 -26.60
C LEU A 492 -12.92 10.55 -26.55
N ALA A 493 -12.97 11.76 -26.02
CA ALA A 493 -14.03 12.73 -26.23
C ALA A 493 -13.50 13.83 -27.16
N LEU A 494 -14.37 14.41 -27.98
CA LEU A 494 -14.03 15.51 -28.86
C LEU A 494 -14.92 16.71 -28.59
N VAL A 495 -14.31 17.85 -28.25
CA VAL A 495 -14.99 19.14 -28.09
C VAL A 495 -14.43 20.13 -29.11
N THR A 496 -15.30 20.75 -29.90
CA THR A 496 -14.97 21.90 -30.74
C THR A 496 -15.49 23.16 -30.06
N PHE A 497 -14.67 24.21 -29.94
CA PHE A 497 -15.09 25.44 -29.27
C PHE A 497 -14.90 26.67 -30.15
N ALA A 498 -15.87 27.57 -30.11
CA ALA A 498 -15.80 28.89 -30.72
C ALA A 498 -16.38 29.88 -29.69
N ASP A 499 -17.52 30.52 -29.99
CA ASP A 499 -18.33 31.29 -29.02
C ASP A 499 -18.76 30.49 -27.78
N GLU A 500 -18.85 29.16 -27.91
CA GLU A 500 -19.12 28.23 -26.81
C GLU A 500 -18.51 26.84 -27.13
N PRO A 501 -18.11 26.04 -26.12
CA PRO A 501 -17.59 24.68 -26.31
C PRO A 501 -18.70 23.64 -26.54
N LYS A 502 -18.56 22.84 -27.61
CA LYS A 502 -19.54 21.82 -28.04
C LYS A 502 -18.90 20.45 -28.17
N PHE A 503 -19.34 19.50 -27.35
CA PHE A 503 -18.92 18.10 -27.50
C PHE A 503 -19.57 17.49 -28.75
N ALA A 504 -18.75 17.07 -29.71
CA ALA A 504 -19.20 16.25 -30.83
C ALA A 504 -19.55 14.83 -30.38
N HIS A 505 -18.80 14.30 -29.41
CA HIS A 505 -19.14 13.11 -28.64
C HIS A 505 -18.42 13.11 -27.27
N THR A 506 -18.99 12.38 -26.32
CA THR A 506 -18.38 12.09 -25.01
C THR A 506 -17.28 11.00 -25.12
N LEU A 507 -16.62 10.67 -24.01
CA LEU A 507 -15.57 9.64 -23.96
C LEU A 507 -16.02 8.31 -24.57
N ALA A 508 -15.41 7.93 -25.68
CA ALA A 508 -15.72 6.70 -26.43
C ALA A 508 -14.44 6.07 -27.02
N LYS A 509 -14.49 4.75 -27.25
CA LYS A 509 -13.41 4.02 -27.96
C LYS A 509 -13.60 4.00 -29.49
N ASN A 510 -14.81 4.35 -29.97
CA ASN A 510 -15.09 4.42 -31.40
C ASN A 510 -14.38 5.63 -32.03
N ARG A 511 -13.40 5.37 -32.90
CA ARG A 511 -12.64 6.40 -33.61
C ARG A 511 -13.41 7.05 -34.74
N GLU A 512 -14.38 6.34 -35.33
CA GLU A 512 -15.16 6.85 -36.47
C GLU A 512 -15.96 8.10 -36.09
N TRP A 513 -16.52 8.14 -34.88
CA TRP A 513 -17.21 9.32 -34.35
C TRP A 513 -16.30 10.56 -34.28
N SER A 514 -15.02 10.36 -33.97
CA SER A 514 -14.03 11.44 -33.94
C SER A 514 -13.62 11.85 -35.35
N LEU A 515 -13.35 10.89 -36.25
CA LEU A 515 -13.00 11.15 -37.65
C LEU A 515 -14.13 11.89 -38.38
N GLU A 516 -15.37 11.42 -38.28
CA GLU A 516 -16.57 12.07 -38.81
C GLU A 516 -16.72 13.51 -38.31
N ALA A 517 -16.49 13.75 -37.03
CA ALA A 517 -16.61 15.06 -36.42
C ALA A 517 -15.48 16.01 -36.86
N ILE A 518 -14.26 15.49 -37.04
CA ILE A 518 -13.14 16.25 -37.59
C ILE A 518 -13.37 16.59 -39.07
N GLU A 519 -14.00 15.74 -39.88
CA GLU A 519 -14.38 16.12 -41.26
C GLU A 519 -15.41 17.25 -41.28
N LYS A 520 -16.32 17.29 -40.29
CA LYS A 520 -17.35 18.31 -40.13
C LYS A 520 -16.83 19.61 -39.49
N TYR A 521 -15.60 19.63 -38.98
CA TYR A 521 -14.97 20.81 -38.39
C TYR A 521 -14.94 21.99 -39.37
N LYS A 522 -15.35 23.16 -38.87
CA LYS A 522 -15.29 24.44 -39.58
C LYS A 522 -14.89 25.51 -38.58
N ALA A 523 -13.93 26.34 -38.98
CA ALA A 523 -13.49 27.49 -38.21
C ALA A 523 -14.44 28.69 -38.47
N ASP A 524 -15.19 29.14 -37.48
CA ASP A 524 -16.03 30.35 -37.50
C ASP A 524 -16.41 30.80 -36.07
N GLY A 525 -16.79 32.06 -35.89
CA GLY A 525 -17.12 32.62 -34.57
C GLY A 525 -15.93 33.16 -33.77
N ARG A 526 -16.09 33.31 -32.45
CA ARG A 526 -15.09 33.86 -31.51
C ARG A 526 -14.34 32.73 -30.76
N THR A 527 -13.58 33.03 -29.70
CA THR A 527 -12.81 32.02 -28.93
C THR A 527 -13.13 32.04 -27.43
N ALA A 528 -13.76 30.96 -26.94
CA ALA A 528 -14.03 30.66 -25.52
C ALA A 528 -13.14 29.51 -25.01
N LEU A 529 -11.86 29.82 -24.81
CA LEU A 529 -10.77 28.90 -24.45
C LEU A 529 -10.87 28.38 -23.01
N TYR A 530 -11.19 29.24 -22.04
CA TYR A 530 -11.31 28.86 -20.64
C TYR A 530 -12.56 28.01 -20.38
N ASP A 531 -13.69 28.31 -21.04
CA ASP A 531 -14.89 27.47 -20.99
C ASP A 531 -14.62 26.07 -21.57
N ALA A 532 -13.85 25.98 -22.66
CA ALA A 532 -13.43 24.70 -23.24
C ALA A 532 -12.55 23.90 -22.27
N MET A 533 -11.61 24.55 -21.58
CA MET A 533 -10.80 23.91 -20.53
C MET A 533 -11.64 23.47 -19.32
N TRP A 534 -12.53 24.33 -18.82
CA TRP A 534 -13.43 24.04 -17.70
C TRP A 534 -14.31 22.83 -18.01
N ASN A 535 -14.99 22.82 -19.16
CA ASN A 535 -15.87 21.72 -19.56
C ASN A 535 -15.09 20.42 -19.84
N SER A 536 -13.85 20.51 -20.35
CA SER A 536 -12.97 19.34 -20.49
C SER A 536 -12.58 18.75 -19.13
N LEU A 537 -12.26 19.60 -18.14
CA LEU A 537 -11.97 19.17 -16.77
C LEU A 537 -13.21 18.58 -16.08
N LYS A 538 -14.40 19.16 -16.29
CA LYS A 538 -15.66 18.61 -15.80
C LYS A 538 -16.00 17.27 -16.44
N HIS A 539 -15.77 17.10 -17.74
CA HIS A 539 -15.97 15.80 -18.41
C HIS A 539 -15.00 14.72 -17.92
N LEU A 540 -13.86 15.10 -17.36
CA LEU A 540 -12.88 14.22 -16.72
C LEU A 540 -13.08 14.07 -15.20
N GLN A 541 -14.02 14.79 -14.59
CA GLN A 541 -14.27 14.71 -13.15
C GLN A 541 -14.97 13.38 -12.82
N GLY A 542 -14.38 12.58 -11.93
CA GLY A 542 -14.89 11.24 -11.57
C GLY A 542 -14.58 10.13 -12.58
N VAL A 543 -14.01 10.46 -13.75
CA VAL A 543 -13.56 9.46 -14.74
C VAL A 543 -12.42 8.63 -14.16
N GLN A 544 -12.44 7.34 -14.46
CA GLN A 544 -11.42 6.38 -14.02
C GLN A 544 -10.49 5.98 -15.18
N GLY A 545 -9.30 5.47 -14.85
CA GLY A 545 -8.13 5.40 -15.72
C GLY A 545 -7.26 6.67 -15.70
N ARG A 546 -6.15 6.62 -16.45
CA ARG A 546 -5.39 7.85 -16.75
C ARG A 546 -6.27 8.80 -17.57
N ARG A 547 -5.95 10.09 -17.58
CA ARG A 547 -6.76 11.14 -18.23
C ARG A 547 -5.85 12.18 -18.89
N ALA A 548 -6.32 12.83 -19.96
CA ALA A 548 -5.62 13.95 -20.57
C ALA A 548 -6.57 14.95 -21.24
N ILE A 549 -6.12 16.19 -21.38
CA ILE A 549 -6.72 17.22 -22.24
C ILE A 549 -5.67 17.61 -23.27
N VAL A 550 -6.01 17.46 -24.56
CA VAL A 550 -5.18 17.80 -25.72
C VAL A 550 -5.84 18.98 -26.41
N LEU A 551 -5.32 20.18 -26.18
CA LEU A 551 -5.90 21.44 -26.62
C LEU A 551 -5.10 22.04 -27.79
N LEU A 552 -5.77 22.31 -28.90
CA LEU A 552 -5.22 22.98 -30.09
C LEU A 552 -5.89 24.35 -30.21
N SER A 553 -5.11 25.44 -30.23
CA SER A 553 -5.62 26.82 -30.36
C SER A 553 -4.53 27.75 -30.94
N ASP A 554 -4.88 28.97 -31.34
CA ASP A 554 -3.91 30.06 -31.50
C ASP A 554 -3.50 30.72 -30.16
N GLY A 555 -4.20 30.35 -29.07
CA GLY A 555 -3.83 30.65 -27.70
C GLY A 555 -4.42 31.94 -27.12
N LYS A 556 -5.48 32.50 -27.73
CA LYS A 556 -6.17 33.69 -27.21
C LYS A 556 -7.65 33.41 -26.91
N ASP A 557 -8.05 33.65 -25.66
CA ASP A 557 -9.47 33.95 -25.36
C ASP A 557 -9.78 35.37 -25.90
N GLU A 558 -11.01 35.65 -26.32
CA GLU A 558 -11.39 36.99 -26.80
C GLU A 558 -12.11 37.82 -25.72
N ASP A 559 -11.33 38.55 -24.93
CA ASP A 559 -11.75 39.45 -23.84
C ASP A 559 -11.86 40.94 -24.27
N ASN A 560 -12.13 41.18 -25.55
CA ASN A 560 -12.06 42.50 -26.18
C ASN A 560 -13.20 43.46 -25.73
N PRO A 561 -12.91 44.63 -25.11
CA PRO A 561 -13.95 45.52 -24.58
C PRO A 561 -14.89 46.08 -25.66
N GLY A 562 -16.18 45.77 -25.55
CA GLY A 562 -17.25 46.30 -26.41
C GLY A 562 -17.99 45.26 -27.26
N MET A 563 -17.58 43.99 -27.22
CA MET A 563 -18.42 42.87 -27.64
C MET A 563 -19.04 42.15 -26.43
N ALA A 564 -19.94 41.19 -26.69
CA ALA A 564 -20.36 40.21 -25.69
C ALA A 564 -19.14 39.39 -25.20
N PRO A 565 -19.17 38.79 -23.98
CA PRO A 565 -18.02 38.07 -23.42
C PRO A 565 -17.60 36.86 -24.27
N GLY A 566 -16.30 36.54 -24.24
CA GLY A 566 -15.72 35.29 -24.74
C GLY A 566 -16.04 34.13 -23.80
N SER A 567 -15.06 33.60 -23.09
CA SER A 567 -15.33 32.64 -22.00
C SER A 567 -16.17 33.26 -20.87
N GLN A 568 -17.02 32.45 -20.24
CA GLN A 568 -17.73 32.80 -19.00
C GLN A 568 -16.89 32.56 -17.75
N HIS A 569 -16.00 31.55 -17.77
CA HIS A 569 -15.08 31.24 -16.68
C HIS A 569 -13.73 31.96 -16.86
N THR A 570 -13.13 32.35 -15.73
CA THR A 570 -11.77 32.89 -15.67
C THR A 570 -10.69 31.79 -15.66
N PHE A 571 -9.45 32.18 -15.96
CA PHE A 571 -8.28 31.29 -15.80
C PHE A 571 -8.11 30.82 -14.36
N GLU A 572 -8.38 31.68 -13.38
CA GLU A 572 -8.35 31.39 -11.94
C GLU A 572 -9.37 30.31 -11.55
N GLU A 573 -10.59 30.35 -12.08
CA GLU A 573 -11.62 29.33 -11.84
C GLU A 573 -11.23 28.00 -12.48
N VAL A 574 -10.73 28.00 -13.72
CA VAL A 574 -10.14 26.80 -14.35
C VAL A 574 -9.02 26.23 -13.48
N LEU A 575 -8.17 27.08 -12.91
CA LEU A 575 -7.07 26.67 -12.02
C LEU A 575 -7.58 26.06 -10.71
N GLU A 576 -8.63 26.63 -10.10
CA GLU A 576 -9.26 26.07 -8.90
C GLU A 576 -9.95 24.73 -9.20
N LEU A 577 -10.66 24.61 -10.32
CA LEU A 577 -11.20 23.34 -10.78
C LEU A 577 -10.09 22.31 -10.95
N THR A 578 -8.93 22.68 -11.54
CA THR A 578 -7.81 21.73 -11.64
C THR A 578 -7.40 21.18 -10.28
N ARG A 579 -7.37 22.00 -9.20
CA ARG A 579 -7.04 21.50 -7.83
C ARG A 579 -8.00 20.39 -7.40
N THR A 580 -9.30 20.58 -7.59
CA THR A 580 -10.33 19.58 -7.21
C THR A 580 -10.33 18.33 -8.09
N VAL A 581 -9.79 18.41 -9.31
CA VAL A 581 -9.68 17.27 -10.25
C VAL A 581 -8.33 16.55 -10.13
N GLY A 582 -7.31 17.19 -9.52
CA GLY A 582 -5.99 16.63 -9.21
C GLY A 582 -4.81 17.21 -10.00
N ALA A 583 -4.95 18.39 -10.61
CA ALA A 583 -3.94 19.06 -11.43
C ALA A 583 -3.69 20.52 -11.02
N ILE A 584 -2.62 21.08 -11.57
CA ILE A 584 -2.39 22.51 -11.80
C ILE A 584 -1.56 22.55 -13.10
N ALA A 585 -1.69 23.52 -14.00
CA ALA A 585 -0.94 23.49 -15.27
C ALA A 585 0.60 23.39 -15.12
N LYS A 586 1.17 23.83 -13.98
CA LYS A 586 2.59 23.67 -13.60
C LYS A 586 2.89 22.49 -12.67
N VAL A 587 1.88 21.74 -12.23
CA VAL A 587 1.95 20.64 -11.22
C VAL A 587 1.23 19.38 -11.73
N SER A 588 0.84 19.34 -13.02
CA SER A 588 0.31 18.17 -13.73
C SER A 588 1.37 17.43 -14.56
N GLY A 589 2.58 18.01 -14.68
CA GLY A 589 3.58 17.60 -15.65
C GLY A 589 3.23 17.91 -17.12
N GLY A 590 2.21 18.77 -17.34
CA GLY A 590 1.77 19.20 -18.67
C GLY A 590 2.84 19.93 -19.48
N GLN A 591 2.65 19.98 -20.80
CA GLN A 591 3.61 20.55 -21.75
C GLN A 591 2.92 21.48 -22.75
N VAL A 592 3.67 22.48 -23.24
CA VAL A 592 3.21 23.43 -24.26
C VAL A 592 4.14 23.34 -25.46
N PHE A 593 3.58 23.12 -26.64
CA PHE A 593 4.28 23.08 -27.91
C PHE A 593 3.82 24.25 -28.78
N TYR A 594 4.73 24.78 -29.60
CA TYR A 594 4.44 25.88 -30.52
C TYR A 594 4.90 25.51 -31.92
N ALA A 595 4.00 25.62 -32.90
CA ALA A 595 4.28 25.29 -34.30
C ALA A 595 4.08 26.52 -35.20
N THR A 596 4.93 26.68 -36.21
CA THR A 596 4.77 27.69 -37.28
C THR A 596 4.47 27.08 -38.65
N ASN A 597 4.43 25.75 -38.75
CA ASN A 597 4.14 25.00 -39.98
C ASN A 597 3.69 23.57 -39.67
N GLU A 598 3.12 22.92 -40.68
CA GLU A 598 2.56 21.57 -40.66
C GLU A 598 3.55 20.50 -40.17
N MET A 599 4.77 20.49 -40.71
CA MET A 599 5.81 19.53 -40.33
C MET A 599 6.21 19.67 -38.85
N GLN A 600 6.25 20.88 -38.30
CA GLN A 600 6.46 21.07 -36.87
C GLN A 600 5.27 20.58 -36.04
N LEU A 601 4.04 20.81 -36.49
CA LEU A 601 2.85 20.40 -35.76
C LEU A 601 2.73 18.88 -35.67
N SER A 602 2.83 18.15 -36.79
CA SER A 602 2.75 16.68 -36.80
C SER A 602 3.85 16.02 -35.94
N ASN A 603 5.10 16.53 -36.01
CA ASN A 603 6.18 16.06 -35.12
C ASN A 603 5.89 16.32 -33.63
N GLN A 604 5.33 17.49 -33.28
CA GLN A 604 4.92 17.79 -31.90
C GLN A 604 3.76 16.90 -31.45
N PHE A 605 2.86 16.53 -32.37
CA PHE A 605 1.77 15.59 -32.10
C PHE A 605 2.25 14.18 -31.83
N HIS A 606 3.24 13.68 -32.56
CA HIS A 606 3.91 12.41 -32.21
C HIS A 606 4.56 12.48 -30.81
N GLN A 607 5.17 13.62 -30.43
CA GLN A 607 5.69 13.82 -29.07
C GLN A 607 4.59 13.88 -27.98
N VAL A 608 3.39 14.36 -28.30
CA VAL A 608 2.22 14.29 -27.39
C VAL A 608 1.73 12.85 -27.25
N VAL A 609 1.54 12.12 -28.35
CA VAL A 609 1.05 10.73 -28.32
C VAL A 609 2.03 9.81 -27.59
N GLU A 610 3.33 9.89 -27.88
CA GLU A 610 4.33 9.12 -27.12
C GLU A 610 4.40 9.55 -25.64
N GLY A 611 4.11 10.81 -25.29
CA GLY A 611 4.01 11.27 -23.90
C GLY A 611 2.81 10.75 -23.11
N LEU A 612 1.72 10.39 -23.80
CA LEU A 612 0.58 9.69 -23.21
C LEU A 612 0.87 8.18 -23.06
N ARG A 613 1.68 7.61 -23.97
CA ARG A 613 2.08 6.20 -23.98
C ARG A 613 3.21 5.86 -22.99
N ARG A 614 4.26 6.69 -22.92
CA ARG A 614 5.52 6.48 -22.17
C ARG A 614 5.56 7.35 -20.91
N ARG A 615 4.82 6.93 -19.90
CA ARG A 615 4.93 7.43 -18.52
C ARG A 615 5.44 6.31 -17.64
N TYR A 616 6.11 6.67 -16.55
CA TYR A 616 6.54 5.75 -15.50
C TYR A 616 5.79 6.07 -14.21
N VAL A 617 5.44 5.01 -13.48
CA VAL A 617 4.91 5.03 -12.12
C VAL A 617 6.01 4.56 -11.19
N LEU A 618 6.30 5.32 -10.13
CA LEU A 618 7.08 4.82 -9.00
C LEU A 618 6.32 4.98 -7.69
N SER A 619 6.64 4.15 -6.70
CA SER A 619 6.23 4.37 -5.32
C SER A 619 7.41 4.14 -4.36
N TYR A 620 7.30 4.66 -3.15
CA TYR A 620 8.26 4.49 -2.06
C TYR A 620 7.55 4.61 -0.70
N VAL A 621 8.19 4.16 0.38
CA VAL A 621 7.78 4.51 1.74
C VAL A 621 8.45 5.83 2.12
N SER A 622 7.67 6.87 2.43
CA SER A 622 8.22 8.14 2.87
C SER A 622 8.90 8.00 4.24
N THR A 623 10.11 8.57 4.36
CA THR A 623 10.82 8.75 5.64
C THR A 623 10.13 9.71 6.62
N ASN A 624 9.06 10.40 6.20
CA ASN A 624 8.31 11.36 6.99
C ASN A 624 6.91 10.79 7.31
N SER A 625 6.67 10.35 8.54
CA SER A 625 5.42 9.70 8.98
C SER A 625 4.28 10.67 9.33
N ASN A 626 4.45 11.99 9.17
CA ASN A 626 3.44 12.97 9.58
C ASN A 626 2.23 13.02 8.62
N HIS A 627 1.11 12.45 9.05
CA HIS A 627 -0.21 12.62 8.42
C HIS A 627 -0.82 13.97 8.86
N ASN A 628 -0.56 15.01 8.07
CA ASN A 628 -0.84 16.41 8.41
C ASN A 628 -1.37 17.27 7.25
N GLY A 629 -1.81 16.67 6.14
CA GLY A 629 -2.32 17.40 4.97
C GLY A 629 -1.28 18.24 4.21
N ALA A 630 -0.01 18.26 4.63
CA ALA A 630 0.99 19.17 4.07
C ALA A 630 1.45 18.73 2.67
N TRP A 631 1.70 19.70 1.79
CA TRP A 631 2.38 19.44 0.52
C TRP A 631 3.84 19.07 0.76
N ARG A 632 4.25 17.94 0.19
CA ARG A 632 5.63 17.42 0.18
C ARG A 632 6.16 17.45 -1.24
N LYS A 633 7.31 18.07 -1.44
CA LYS A 633 7.94 18.22 -2.75
C LYS A 633 8.71 16.95 -3.10
N VAL A 634 8.48 16.41 -4.30
CA VAL A 634 9.21 15.25 -4.81
C VAL A 634 9.98 15.62 -6.06
N GLU A 635 11.29 15.45 -6.02
CA GLU A 635 12.19 15.61 -7.16
C GLU A 635 12.68 14.24 -7.62
N ILE A 636 12.52 13.95 -8.91
CA ILE A 636 13.06 12.74 -9.56
C ILE A 636 14.23 13.20 -10.43
N LYS A 637 15.46 12.86 -10.02
CA LYS A 637 16.69 13.32 -10.67
C LYS A 637 17.35 12.20 -11.46
N PRO A 638 17.51 12.34 -12.79
CA PRO A 638 18.33 11.42 -13.57
C PRO A 638 19.80 11.51 -13.15
N ARG A 639 20.47 10.37 -13.04
CA ARG A 639 21.91 10.29 -12.76
C ARG A 639 22.76 10.66 -13.98
N ALA A 640 22.20 10.54 -15.18
CA ALA A 640 22.84 10.95 -16.43
C ALA A 640 22.44 12.38 -16.83
N ASN A 641 23.44 13.20 -17.17
CA ASN A 641 23.27 14.59 -17.59
C ASN A 641 22.45 14.72 -18.89
N GLY A 642 21.81 15.88 -19.08
CA GLY A 642 21.05 16.20 -20.29
C GLY A 642 19.67 15.55 -20.39
N ARG A 643 19.29 14.67 -19.45
CA ARG A 643 17.94 14.12 -19.34
C ARG A 643 17.01 15.08 -18.59
N VAL A 644 15.76 15.20 -19.04
CA VAL A 644 14.72 16.08 -18.46
C VAL A 644 13.55 15.23 -17.97
N VAL A 645 13.11 15.45 -16.72
CA VAL A 645 11.94 14.78 -16.13
C VAL A 645 10.78 15.77 -16.01
N SER A 646 9.58 15.33 -16.40
CA SER A 646 8.32 16.02 -16.09
C SER A 646 7.48 15.17 -15.15
N THR A 647 6.96 15.76 -14.07
CA THR A 647 6.17 15.10 -13.03
C THR A 647 5.28 16.12 -12.33
N ARG A 648 4.36 15.67 -11.46
CA ARG A 648 3.62 16.54 -10.55
C ARG A 648 4.50 17.20 -9.48
N GLY A 649 5.72 16.72 -9.24
CA GLY A 649 6.70 17.40 -8.37
C GLY A 649 6.38 17.37 -6.88
N GLY A 650 5.43 16.54 -6.45
CA GLY A 650 5.02 16.39 -5.06
C GLY A 650 3.65 15.73 -4.88
N TYR A 651 3.20 15.67 -3.63
CA TYR A 651 1.90 15.17 -3.20
C TYR A 651 1.50 15.82 -1.87
N PHE A 652 0.22 15.75 -1.50
CA PHE A 652 -0.21 16.08 -0.14
C PHE A 652 -0.14 14.84 0.74
N ALA A 653 0.42 14.97 1.95
CA ALA A 653 0.32 13.93 2.97
C ALA A 653 -1.16 13.65 3.31
N PRO A 654 -1.53 12.45 3.75
CA PRO A 654 -2.88 12.21 4.26
C PRO A 654 -3.14 13.03 5.54
N GLU A 655 -4.41 13.09 5.93
CA GLU A 655 -4.87 13.65 7.21
C GLU A 655 -5.37 12.50 8.10
N ASN A 656 -5.26 12.65 9.43
CA ASN A 656 -5.67 11.65 10.44
C ASN A 656 -7.15 11.76 10.80
#